data_AF-A0A8D3AJE8-F1
#
_entry.id   AF-A0A8D3AJE8-F1
#
_cell.length_a   1.000
_cell.length_b   1.000
_cell.length_c   1.000
_cell.angle_alpha   90.00
_cell.angle_beta   90.00
_cell.angle_gamma   90.00
#
_symmetry.space_group_name_H-M   'P 1'
#
loop_
_entity.id
_entity.type
_entity.pdbx_description
1 polymer ?
#
loop_
_entity_poly.entity_id
_entity_poly.type
_entity_poly.pdbx_seq_one_letter_code
_entity_poly.pdbx_strand_id
1 'polypeptide(L)'
;MFWTRVKRGAELSTDHHLVVSWIRGWGKTLDRPGKPKRVVRVNWERLEEAPIQEIFNSHLRRSFSGIPVEVGGIEPKWEMFKASIAEAAAVSCGLKVLGASRGGNPRTPWWTPVVREAVQLKKESFRDMLSQRTPEAVARYRRARRAAASAVSEAKQRMWEKFGEVMEKDFRSAPRCFWKTIRHLRRGKRGTIHAVYSKDGTLLTSTEEVIGRWKEHFEELLNPTNTPSMVEAELEADGGSSSISLAEVTVVVKQLHSGKAPGVDEIRPEMLKALGVEGLSWLTRLCNIAWRSGTVPNEWQTGVVVPLFKKGDQRVCANYRGITLLSLPGKVYSKVLERRVRPIVEPQIEEEQCGFRPGRGTTDQLFTLARILEGAWEYAHPVYMCFVNLEKAYDRVPREILWEVLREYGVRGSLLGAIQSLYTQSNSCVRVLGSKSDSFPVGVGLRQGCALSPILFVIFMDRISRRSRGGVGLQLGGLGISSLLFADDVVLMAPSVCDLQHSLDQFAAECGAVGMRISTSKSEAMVLSRKPVDCLLWVGNEPLPQVKEFKYLGVLFASEGTMEREIGRRIGAAGAVLHSLCRTVVTKRELSQKAKLSIYRSIFVPTLTYGHEGWVVTEKTRSRVQAAEMGFLRKVAGVSLRDRVRSSVIREELGVEPLLLCLERSQLRWFGHLVRMPPGRLPWEVFQARPAGKRPRGRPRTRWRDYISTLAWERLGIPQSDLVNVAREREVWGPLLKLLPPRPDHG
;
A
#
# COMPACT_ATOMS: atom_id res chain seq x y z
N MET A 1 -24.23 32.31 -31.66
CA MET A 1 -25.71 32.30 -31.65
C MET A 1 -26.17 31.37 -30.53
N PHE A 2 -26.89 31.91 -29.54
CA PHE A 2 -27.38 31.19 -28.38
C PHE A 2 -28.88 31.00 -28.53
N TRP A 3 -29.37 29.77 -28.49
CA TRP A 3 -30.81 29.51 -28.42
C TRP A 3 -31.12 28.81 -27.10
N THR A 4 -31.75 29.54 -26.20
CA THR A 4 -32.19 29.02 -24.90
C THR A 4 -33.67 28.68 -24.98
N ARG A 5 -34.02 27.43 -24.71
CA ARG A 5 -35.41 26.99 -24.54
C ARG A 5 -35.64 26.54 -23.11
N VAL A 6 -36.67 27.07 -22.49
CA VAL A 6 -37.16 26.59 -21.20
C VAL A 6 -38.07 25.40 -21.45
N LYS A 7 -37.73 24.24 -20.89
CA LYS A 7 -38.55 23.02 -20.92
C LYS A 7 -38.95 22.68 -19.48
N ARG A 8 -40.07 21.99 -19.27
CA ARG A 8 -40.32 21.41 -17.95
C ARG A 8 -39.30 20.30 -17.64
N GLY A 9 -38.91 20.17 -16.37
CA GLY A 9 -37.98 19.15 -15.91
C GLY A 9 -38.42 17.71 -16.19
N ALA A 10 -37.49 16.75 -16.04
CA ALA A 10 -37.76 15.32 -16.24
C ALA A 10 -38.87 14.77 -15.33
N GLU A 11 -39.08 15.42 -14.18
CA GLU A 11 -40.28 15.30 -13.36
C GLU A 11 -41.20 16.50 -13.59
N LEU A 12 -42.29 16.30 -14.33
CA LEU A 12 -43.24 17.36 -14.71
C LEU A 12 -43.94 18.04 -13.50
N SER A 13 -43.82 17.44 -12.31
CA SER A 13 -44.51 17.81 -11.07
C SER A 13 -43.68 18.66 -10.09
N THR A 14 -42.52 19.13 -10.49
CA THR A 14 -41.72 20.08 -9.71
C THR A 14 -41.76 21.45 -10.39
N ASP A 15 -41.62 22.54 -9.63
CA ASP A 15 -41.56 23.91 -10.19
C ASP A 15 -40.24 24.19 -10.93
N HIS A 16 -39.39 23.17 -11.04
CA HIS A 16 -38.07 23.27 -11.65
C HIS A 16 -38.20 23.16 -13.18
N HIS A 17 -37.87 24.27 -13.84
CA HIS A 17 -37.80 24.32 -15.30
C HIS A 17 -36.36 24.02 -15.74
N LEU A 18 -36.24 23.13 -16.72
CA LEU A 18 -34.98 22.73 -17.33
C LEU A 18 -34.67 23.72 -18.45
N VAL A 19 -33.71 24.59 -18.20
CA VAL A 19 -33.21 25.53 -19.20
C VAL A 19 -32.23 24.79 -20.09
N VAL A 20 -32.57 24.62 -21.36
CA VAL A 20 -31.70 23.99 -22.36
C VAL A 20 -31.18 25.08 -23.29
N SER A 21 -29.90 25.41 -23.15
CA SER A 21 -29.21 26.36 -24.00
C SER A 21 -28.35 25.64 -25.02
N TRP A 22 -28.58 25.94 -26.30
CA TRP A 22 -27.72 25.51 -27.39
C TRP A 22 -26.61 26.53 -27.55
N ILE A 23 -25.40 26.13 -27.17
CA ILE A 23 -24.19 26.95 -27.31
C ILE A 23 -23.50 26.47 -28.58
N ARG A 24 -23.49 27.32 -29.62
CA ARG A 24 -22.64 27.13 -30.79
C ARG A 24 -21.22 27.53 -30.38
N GLY A 25 -20.47 26.62 -29.80
CA GLY A 25 -19.08 26.86 -29.39
C GLY A 25 -18.18 26.97 -30.61
N TRP A 26 -17.46 28.09 -30.75
CA TRP A 26 -16.25 28.16 -31.55
C TRP A 26 -15.13 27.49 -30.73
N GLY A 27 -14.95 26.20 -30.92
CA GLY A 27 -13.98 25.40 -30.19
C GLY A 27 -14.03 23.95 -30.63
N LYS A 28 -12.86 23.33 -30.77
CA LYS A 28 -12.66 21.94 -31.23
C LYS A 28 -13.74 21.02 -30.66
N THR A 29 -14.39 20.25 -31.54
CA THR A 29 -15.30 19.16 -31.17
C THR A 29 -14.68 18.35 -30.04
N LEU A 30 -15.39 18.26 -28.91
CA LEU A 30 -15.01 17.36 -27.81
C LEU A 30 -14.97 15.94 -28.38
N ASP A 31 -13.77 15.39 -28.54
CA ASP A 31 -13.58 14.01 -28.93
C ASP A 31 -14.34 13.13 -27.94
N ARG A 32 -15.37 12.46 -28.44
CA ARG A 32 -16.04 11.43 -27.64
C ARG A 32 -15.00 10.33 -27.43
N PRO A 33 -14.73 9.91 -26.19
CA PRO A 33 -13.82 8.82 -25.95
C PRO A 33 -14.29 7.62 -26.78
N GLY A 34 -13.41 7.13 -27.66
CA GLY A 34 -13.71 6.03 -28.56
C GLY A 34 -14.27 4.82 -27.82
N LYS A 35 -15.03 3.96 -28.54
CA LYS A 35 -15.53 2.70 -27.96
C LYS A 35 -14.36 1.95 -27.30
N PRO A 36 -14.56 1.34 -26.11
CA PRO A 36 -13.49 0.60 -25.45
C PRO A 36 -12.92 -0.45 -26.41
N LYS A 37 -11.61 -0.38 -26.67
CA LYS A 37 -10.91 -1.33 -27.55
C LYS A 37 -11.18 -2.75 -27.04
N ARG A 38 -11.62 -3.64 -27.94
CA ARG A 38 -11.67 -5.09 -27.65
C ARG A 38 -10.22 -5.56 -27.53
N VAL A 39 -9.87 -6.12 -26.38
CA VAL A 39 -8.52 -6.64 -26.14
C VAL A 39 -8.62 -8.16 -26.10
N VAL A 40 -7.94 -8.83 -27.02
CA VAL A 40 -7.76 -10.29 -27.00
C VAL A 40 -6.51 -10.60 -26.17
N ARG A 41 -6.60 -11.55 -25.23
CA ARG A 41 -5.45 -11.99 -24.44
C ARG A 41 -5.47 -13.50 -24.22
N VAL A 42 -4.30 -14.09 -23.97
CA VAL A 42 -4.17 -15.48 -23.53
C VAL A 42 -4.93 -15.68 -22.20
N ASN A 43 -5.67 -16.79 -22.10
CA ASN A 43 -6.43 -17.18 -20.92
C ASN A 43 -5.52 -17.91 -19.91
N TRP A 44 -4.45 -17.24 -19.49
CA TRP A 44 -3.41 -17.76 -18.61
C TRP A 44 -3.93 -18.34 -17.29
N GLU A 45 -5.15 -17.97 -16.87
CA GLU A 45 -5.82 -18.56 -15.70
C GLU A 45 -5.92 -20.09 -15.78
N ARG A 46 -5.95 -20.66 -16.99
CA ARG A 46 -5.99 -22.12 -17.21
C ARG A 46 -4.68 -22.85 -16.94
N LEU A 47 -3.57 -22.13 -16.80
CA LEU A 47 -2.29 -22.74 -16.39
C LEU A 47 -2.33 -23.26 -14.95
N GLU A 48 -3.40 -23.03 -14.19
CA GLU A 48 -3.61 -23.68 -12.89
C GLU A 48 -4.09 -25.15 -13.05
N GLU A 49 -4.57 -25.55 -14.23
CA GLU A 49 -5.06 -26.90 -14.52
C GLU A 49 -3.90 -27.83 -14.93
N ALA A 50 -3.72 -28.96 -14.22
CA ALA A 50 -2.62 -29.90 -14.47
C ALA A 50 -2.53 -30.41 -15.94
N PRO A 51 -3.63 -30.78 -16.61
CA PRO A 51 -3.58 -31.20 -18.03
C PRO A 51 -3.07 -30.10 -18.97
N ILE A 52 -3.42 -28.83 -18.68
CA ILE A 52 -2.99 -27.68 -19.48
C ILE A 52 -1.50 -27.40 -19.26
N GLN A 53 -1.00 -27.56 -18.04
CA GLN A 53 0.43 -27.47 -17.75
C GLN A 53 1.24 -28.54 -18.51
N GLU A 54 0.72 -29.75 -18.64
CA GLU A 54 1.41 -30.82 -19.37
C GLU A 54 1.51 -30.53 -20.87
N ILE A 55 0.43 -30.02 -21.48
CA ILE A 55 0.43 -29.56 -22.87
C ILE A 55 1.43 -28.40 -23.03
N PHE A 56 1.36 -27.40 -22.15
CA PHE A 56 2.28 -26.26 -22.14
C PHE A 56 3.75 -26.71 -22.10
N ASN A 57 4.10 -27.62 -21.19
CA ASN A 57 5.46 -28.12 -21.06
C ASN A 57 5.89 -29.03 -22.22
N SER A 58 4.98 -29.81 -22.80
CA SER A 58 5.27 -30.65 -23.97
C SER A 58 5.62 -29.80 -25.19
N HIS A 59 4.94 -28.67 -25.37
CA HIS A 59 5.32 -27.67 -26.39
C HIS A 59 6.71 -27.10 -26.12
N LEU A 60 7.00 -26.67 -24.88
CA LEU A 60 8.32 -26.13 -24.54
C LEU A 60 9.46 -27.14 -24.76
N ARG A 61 9.26 -28.42 -24.40
CA ARG A 61 10.25 -29.48 -24.65
C ARG A 61 10.58 -29.58 -26.14
N ARG A 62 9.56 -29.60 -27.01
CA ARG A 62 9.73 -29.65 -28.46
C ARG A 62 10.42 -28.40 -29.00
N SER A 63 10.03 -27.22 -28.51
CA SER A 63 10.65 -25.96 -28.91
C SER A 63 12.13 -25.90 -28.53
N PHE A 64 12.51 -26.41 -27.35
CA PHE A 64 13.88 -26.35 -26.85
C PHE A 64 14.80 -27.49 -27.33
N SER A 65 14.26 -28.66 -27.70
CA SER A 65 15.06 -29.84 -28.09
C SER A 65 15.78 -29.71 -29.44
N GLY A 66 15.35 -28.78 -30.31
CA GLY A 66 15.91 -28.62 -31.66
C GLY A 66 16.98 -27.54 -31.82
N ILE A 67 17.43 -26.92 -30.73
CA ILE A 67 18.24 -25.69 -30.79
C ILE A 67 19.69 -25.94 -30.37
N PRO A 68 20.69 -25.62 -31.20
CA PRO A 68 22.10 -25.73 -30.84
C PRO A 68 22.46 -24.85 -29.64
N VAL A 69 23.28 -25.39 -28.75
CA VAL A 69 23.71 -24.74 -27.50
C VAL A 69 24.50 -23.44 -27.78
N GLU A 70 25.11 -23.26 -28.95
CA GLU A 70 26.13 -22.21 -29.16
C GLU A 70 25.69 -20.94 -29.89
N VAL A 71 24.45 -20.82 -30.38
CA VAL A 71 24.11 -19.67 -31.23
C VAL A 71 23.87 -18.39 -30.41
N GLY A 72 24.77 -17.42 -30.54
CA GLY A 72 24.55 -15.99 -30.27
C GLY A 72 24.68 -15.52 -28.82
N GLY A 73 24.68 -14.18 -28.68
CA GLY A 73 24.65 -13.47 -27.41
C GLY A 73 23.34 -13.66 -26.63
N ILE A 74 23.14 -12.87 -25.56
CA ILE A 74 21.99 -13.06 -24.65
C ILE A 74 20.63 -12.75 -25.30
N GLU A 75 20.58 -11.79 -26.23
CA GLU A 75 19.36 -11.33 -26.89
C GLU A 75 18.66 -12.40 -27.74
N PRO A 76 19.33 -13.08 -28.70
CA PRO A 76 18.69 -14.18 -29.44
C PRO A 76 18.11 -15.26 -28.51
N LYS A 77 18.85 -15.64 -27.47
CA LYS A 77 18.42 -16.67 -26.51
C LYS A 77 17.22 -16.22 -25.68
N TRP A 78 17.13 -14.93 -25.38
CA TRP A 78 15.98 -14.32 -24.72
C TRP A 78 14.75 -14.28 -25.62
N GLU A 79 14.88 -13.79 -26.85
CA GLU A 79 13.77 -13.72 -27.81
C GLU A 79 13.18 -15.11 -28.08
N MET A 80 14.03 -16.12 -28.19
CA MET A 80 13.60 -17.51 -28.33
C MET A 80 12.82 -17.99 -27.10
N PHE A 81 13.33 -17.77 -25.90
CA PHE A 81 12.63 -18.13 -24.66
C PHE A 81 11.25 -17.45 -24.57
N LYS A 82 11.20 -16.15 -24.86
CA LYS A 82 9.98 -15.34 -24.82
C LYS A 82 8.96 -15.86 -25.84
N ALA A 83 9.38 -16.06 -27.09
CA ALA A 83 8.53 -16.56 -28.16
C ALA A 83 7.96 -17.94 -27.83
N SER A 84 8.81 -18.88 -27.40
CA SER A 84 8.37 -20.24 -27.05
C SER A 84 7.37 -20.26 -25.90
N ILE A 85 7.57 -19.44 -24.86
CA ILE A 85 6.60 -19.33 -23.75
C ILE A 85 5.28 -18.72 -24.22
N ALA A 86 5.33 -17.65 -25.01
CA ALA A 86 4.13 -16.98 -25.50
C ALA A 86 3.30 -17.90 -26.39
N GLU A 87 3.94 -18.62 -27.30
CA GLU A 87 3.31 -19.58 -28.19
C GLU A 87 2.73 -20.77 -27.41
N ALA A 88 3.53 -21.40 -26.55
CA ALA A 88 3.07 -22.52 -25.73
C ALA A 88 1.87 -22.11 -24.87
N ALA A 89 1.87 -20.89 -24.31
CA ALA A 89 0.74 -20.38 -23.54
C ALA A 89 -0.50 -20.12 -24.41
N ALA A 90 -0.34 -19.55 -25.60
CA ALA A 90 -1.45 -19.31 -26.51
C ALA A 90 -2.11 -20.63 -26.95
N VAL A 91 -1.30 -21.63 -27.30
CA VAL A 91 -1.77 -22.96 -27.75
C VAL A 91 -2.44 -23.72 -26.60
N SER A 92 -1.82 -23.78 -25.43
CA SER A 92 -2.34 -24.54 -24.29
C SER A 92 -3.59 -23.89 -23.66
N CYS A 93 -3.60 -22.56 -23.50
CA CYS A 93 -4.64 -21.87 -22.73
C CYS A 93 -5.80 -21.35 -23.60
N GLY A 94 -5.56 -21.08 -24.88
CA GLY A 94 -6.49 -20.37 -25.76
C GLY A 94 -6.60 -18.86 -25.46
N LEU A 95 -7.44 -18.17 -26.23
CA LEU A 95 -7.61 -16.72 -26.19
C LEU A 95 -8.97 -16.31 -25.60
N LYS A 96 -9.00 -15.16 -24.91
CA LYS A 96 -10.21 -14.55 -24.32
C LYS A 96 -10.32 -13.08 -24.72
N VAL A 97 -11.53 -12.66 -25.09
CA VAL A 97 -11.84 -11.26 -25.44
C VAL A 97 -12.35 -10.49 -24.23
N LEU A 98 -11.73 -9.34 -23.95
CA LEU A 98 -12.15 -8.36 -22.95
C LEU A 98 -12.77 -7.14 -23.61
N GLY A 99 -13.80 -6.54 -22.98
CA GLY A 99 -14.40 -5.27 -23.43
C GLY A 99 -15.70 -5.38 -24.23
N ALA A 100 -16.26 -6.59 -24.41
CA ALA A 100 -17.59 -6.74 -24.97
C ALA A 100 -18.64 -6.20 -23.99
N SER A 101 -19.15 -4.99 -24.26
CA SER A 101 -20.30 -4.43 -23.55
C SER A 101 -21.51 -5.28 -23.91
N ARG A 102 -22.01 -6.11 -22.99
CA ARG A 102 -23.36 -6.70 -23.12
C ARG A 102 -24.33 -5.52 -23.18
N GLY A 103 -25.02 -5.35 -24.31
CA GLY A 103 -25.73 -4.13 -24.70
C GLY A 103 -26.92 -3.73 -23.83
N GLY A 104 -26.66 -3.20 -22.63
CA GLY A 104 -27.63 -2.49 -21.79
C GLY A 104 -26.95 -1.29 -21.12
N ASN A 105 -27.68 -0.20 -20.89
CA ASN A 105 -27.14 0.96 -20.17
C ASN A 105 -26.79 0.55 -18.73
N PRO A 106 -25.50 0.40 -18.36
CA PRO A 106 -25.12 -0.16 -17.06
C PRO A 106 -25.47 0.78 -15.89
N ARG A 107 -25.83 2.04 -16.18
CA ARG A 107 -26.04 3.09 -15.19
C ARG A 107 -27.43 3.10 -14.58
N THR A 108 -28.43 2.47 -15.22
CA THR A 108 -29.81 2.42 -14.73
C THR A 108 -30.44 1.04 -14.94
N PRO A 109 -29.86 -0.04 -14.36
CA PRO A 109 -30.42 -1.38 -14.48
C PRO A 109 -31.82 -1.53 -13.86
N TRP A 110 -32.24 -0.59 -13.01
CA TRP A 110 -33.59 -0.50 -12.44
C TRP A 110 -34.61 0.14 -13.39
N TRP A 111 -34.19 0.71 -14.54
CA TRP A 111 -35.09 1.31 -15.53
C TRP A 111 -35.69 0.24 -16.45
N THR A 112 -36.56 -0.58 -15.89
CA THR A 112 -37.24 -1.68 -16.57
C THR A 112 -38.43 -1.19 -17.41
N PRO A 113 -38.99 -2.01 -18.34
CA PRO A 113 -40.23 -1.67 -19.05
C PRO A 113 -41.37 -1.29 -18.10
N VAL A 114 -41.56 -2.04 -17.00
CA VAL A 114 -42.55 -1.76 -15.96
C VAL A 114 -42.37 -0.37 -15.33
N VAL A 115 -41.14 0.01 -15.00
CA VAL A 115 -40.85 1.36 -14.46
C VAL A 115 -41.13 2.43 -15.51
N ARG A 116 -40.76 2.17 -16.77
CA ARG A 116 -40.98 3.09 -17.89
C ARG A 116 -42.47 3.35 -18.11
N GLU A 117 -43.29 2.31 -18.13
CA GLU A 117 -44.74 2.37 -18.28
C GLU A 117 -45.38 3.12 -17.10
N ALA A 118 -45.03 2.80 -15.86
CA ALA A 118 -45.57 3.48 -14.70
C ALA A 118 -45.20 4.97 -14.66
N VAL A 119 -43.97 5.33 -15.05
CA VAL A 119 -43.55 6.74 -15.16
C VAL A 119 -44.24 7.45 -16.33
N GLN A 120 -44.48 6.75 -17.43
CA GLN A 120 -45.21 7.28 -18.58
C GLN A 120 -46.66 7.60 -18.19
N LEU A 121 -47.35 6.67 -17.52
CA LEU A 121 -48.71 6.86 -17.02
C LEU A 121 -48.80 8.00 -15.99
N LYS A 122 -47.79 8.14 -15.12
CA LYS A 122 -47.66 9.32 -14.22
C LYS A 122 -47.61 10.62 -15.02
N LYS A 123 -46.83 10.67 -16.11
CA LYS A 123 -46.67 11.87 -16.96
C LYS A 123 -47.93 12.19 -17.75
N GLU A 124 -48.63 11.19 -18.25
CA GLU A 124 -49.93 11.32 -18.93
C GLU A 124 -51.00 11.83 -17.97
N SER A 125 -51.18 11.15 -16.83
CA SER A 125 -52.15 11.55 -15.80
C SER A 125 -51.88 12.97 -15.26
N PHE A 126 -50.62 13.40 -15.23
CA PHE A 126 -50.26 14.77 -14.85
C PHE A 126 -50.66 15.81 -15.91
N ARG A 127 -50.51 15.48 -17.20
CA ARG A 127 -50.97 16.34 -18.29
C ARG A 127 -52.49 16.47 -18.28
N ASP A 128 -53.20 15.36 -18.05
CA ASP A 128 -54.67 15.34 -17.93
C ASP A 128 -55.15 16.15 -16.73
N MET A 129 -54.45 16.07 -15.60
CA MET A 129 -54.74 16.89 -14.42
C MET A 129 -54.60 18.39 -14.71
N LEU A 130 -53.60 18.79 -15.50
CA LEU A 130 -53.39 20.19 -15.87
C LEU A 130 -54.45 20.72 -16.84
N SER A 131 -54.95 19.87 -17.74
CA SER A 131 -55.97 20.26 -18.73
C SER A 131 -57.38 20.28 -18.15
N GLN A 132 -57.77 19.24 -17.40
CA GLN A 132 -59.14 19.06 -16.92
C GLN A 132 -59.41 19.70 -15.55
N ARG A 133 -58.39 19.76 -14.67
CA ARG A 133 -58.47 20.30 -13.30
C ARG A 133 -59.63 19.76 -12.42
N THR A 134 -60.19 18.60 -12.75
CA THR A 134 -61.26 17.97 -11.98
C THR A 134 -60.73 17.15 -10.79
N PRO A 135 -61.54 16.94 -9.73
CA PRO A 135 -61.18 16.05 -8.62
C PRO A 135 -60.76 14.65 -9.05
N GLU A 136 -61.38 14.10 -10.10
CA GLU A 136 -61.10 12.77 -10.65
C GLU A 136 -59.72 12.72 -11.32
N ALA A 137 -59.36 13.77 -12.08
CA ALA A 137 -58.05 13.88 -12.72
C ALA A 137 -56.92 14.00 -11.68
N VAL A 138 -57.16 14.74 -10.59
CA VAL A 138 -56.24 14.83 -9.45
C VAL A 138 -56.09 13.47 -8.75
N ALA A 139 -57.18 12.74 -8.51
CA ALA A 139 -57.14 11.41 -7.91
C ALA A 139 -56.39 10.39 -8.78
N ARG A 140 -56.61 10.45 -10.11
CA ARG A 140 -55.90 9.62 -11.10
C ARG A 140 -54.40 9.88 -11.10
N TYR A 141 -53.98 11.14 -11.11
CA TYR A 141 -52.56 11.51 -10.99
C TYR A 141 -51.95 11.03 -9.66
N ARG A 142 -52.64 11.21 -8.51
CA ARG A 142 -52.16 10.71 -7.21
C ARG A 142 -51.96 9.19 -7.21
N ARG A 143 -52.87 8.42 -7.83
CA ARG A 143 -52.70 6.96 -8.01
C ARG A 143 -51.49 6.63 -8.90
N ALA A 144 -51.38 7.24 -10.07
CA ALA A 144 -50.26 7.01 -10.99
C ALA A 144 -48.91 7.42 -10.39
N ARG A 145 -48.86 8.50 -9.60
CA ARG A 145 -47.66 8.92 -8.86
C ARG A 145 -47.23 7.89 -7.82
N ARG A 146 -48.17 7.35 -7.04
CA ARG A 146 -47.89 6.28 -6.05
C ARG A 146 -47.43 5.00 -6.75
N ALA A 147 -48.10 4.59 -7.82
CA ALA A 147 -47.71 3.41 -8.61
C ALA A 147 -46.30 3.56 -9.20
N ALA A 148 -45.97 4.71 -9.79
CA ALA A 148 -44.63 4.99 -10.30
C ALA A 148 -43.57 4.98 -9.19
N ALA A 149 -43.88 5.55 -8.01
CA ALA A 149 -42.99 5.52 -6.86
C ALA A 149 -42.75 4.09 -6.35
N SER A 150 -43.80 3.25 -6.27
CA SER A 150 -43.69 1.84 -5.89
C SER A 150 -42.85 1.06 -6.89
N ALA A 151 -43.16 1.17 -8.19
CA ALA A 151 -42.43 0.48 -9.25
C ALA A 151 -40.93 0.84 -9.26
N VAL A 152 -40.60 2.12 -9.08
CA VAL A 152 -39.20 2.58 -8.97
C VAL A 152 -38.54 2.01 -7.70
N SER A 153 -39.25 2.01 -6.58
CA SER A 153 -38.75 1.48 -5.31
C SER A 153 -38.45 -0.02 -5.41
N GLU A 154 -39.42 -0.81 -5.91
CA GLU A 154 -39.30 -2.25 -6.12
C GLU A 154 -38.18 -2.60 -7.12
N ALA A 155 -38.08 -1.89 -8.24
CA ALA A 155 -37.03 -2.14 -9.22
C ALA A 155 -35.64 -1.83 -8.66
N LYS A 156 -35.50 -0.76 -7.86
CA LYS A 156 -34.25 -0.45 -7.15
C LYS A 156 -33.94 -1.50 -6.08
N GLN A 157 -34.95 -1.97 -5.36
CA GLN A 157 -34.82 -2.99 -4.34
C GLN A 157 -34.34 -4.32 -4.95
N ARG A 158 -35.00 -4.81 -6.00
CA ARG A 158 -34.59 -6.02 -6.75
C ARG A 158 -33.18 -5.94 -7.32
N MET A 159 -32.77 -4.75 -7.77
CA MET A 159 -31.40 -4.53 -8.25
C MET A 159 -30.38 -4.71 -7.12
N TRP A 160 -30.66 -4.19 -5.93
CA TRP A 160 -29.79 -4.36 -4.76
C TRP A 160 -29.81 -5.79 -4.21
N GLU A 161 -30.94 -6.48 -4.27
CA GLU A 161 -31.04 -7.91 -3.92
C GLU A 161 -30.14 -8.74 -4.82
N LYS A 162 -30.29 -8.58 -6.14
CA LYS A 162 -29.44 -9.25 -7.13
C LYS A 162 -27.96 -8.92 -6.96
N PHE A 163 -27.64 -7.67 -6.59
CA PHE A 163 -26.26 -7.30 -6.26
C PHE A 163 -25.74 -8.07 -5.03
N GLY A 164 -26.56 -8.19 -3.98
CA GLY A 164 -26.23 -8.95 -2.77
C GLY A 164 -26.02 -10.44 -3.07
N GLU A 165 -26.89 -11.06 -3.87
CA GLU A 165 -26.77 -12.44 -4.31
C GLU A 165 -25.47 -12.70 -5.10
N VAL A 166 -25.14 -11.80 -6.03
CA VAL A 166 -23.88 -11.89 -6.79
C VAL A 166 -22.67 -11.75 -5.86
N MET A 167 -22.72 -10.83 -4.89
CA MET A 167 -21.66 -10.66 -3.90
C MET A 167 -21.49 -11.90 -3.01
N GLU A 168 -22.59 -12.53 -2.58
CA GLU A 168 -22.56 -13.77 -1.80
C GLU A 168 -22.02 -14.94 -2.62
N LYS A 169 -22.41 -15.06 -3.90
CA LYS A 169 -21.83 -16.03 -4.83
C LYS A 169 -20.33 -15.79 -4.98
N ASP A 170 -19.91 -14.56 -5.24
CA ASP A 170 -18.50 -14.19 -5.37
C ASP A 170 -17.72 -14.49 -4.07
N PHE A 171 -18.32 -14.28 -2.90
CA PHE A 171 -17.68 -14.62 -1.62
C PHE A 171 -17.38 -16.11 -1.51
N ARG A 172 -18.27 -16.99 -1.99
CA ARG A 172 -18.12 -18.45 -1.93
C ARG A 172 -17.22 -19.01 -3.03
N SER A 173 -17.41 -18.59 -4.27
CA SER A 173 -16.78 -19.21 -5.44
C SER A 173 -15.70 -18.37 -6.10
N ALA A 174 -15.64 -17.05 -5.84
CA ALA A 174 -14.67 -16.15 -6.47
C ALA A 174 -14.18 -15.04 -5.52
N PRO A 175 -13.50 -15.35 -4.40
CA PRO A 175 -13.17 -14.37 -3.36
C PRO A 175 -12.42 -13.13 -3.87
N ARG A 176 -11.60 -13.28 -4.93
CA ARG A 176 -10.92 -12.16 -5.60
C ARG A 176 -11.91 -11.12 -6.15
N CYS A 177 -13.03 -11.55 -6.73
CA CYS A 177 -14.09 -10.68 -7.23
C CYS A 177 -14.79 -9.95 -6.09
N PHE A 178 -15.17 -10.68 -5.03
CA PHE A 178 -15.77 -10.11 -3.82
C PHE A 178 -14.91 -8.97 -3.25
N TRP A 179 -13.62 -9.23 -2.99
CA TRP A 179 -12.72 -8.22 -2.43
C TRP A 179 -12.43 -7.06 -3.39
N LYS A 180 -12.46 -7.30 -4.70
CA LYS A 180 -12.36 -6.23 -5.71
C LYS A 180 -13.56 -5.30 -5.64
N THR A 181 -14.76 -5.83 -5.50
CA THR A 181 -16.00 -5.06 -5.34
C THR A 181 -16.02 -4.28 -4.03
N ILE A 182 -15.67 -4.91 -2.90
CA ILE A 182 -15.53 -4.22 -1.60
C ILE A 182 -14.54 -3.05 -1.69
N ARG A 183 -13.40 -3.25 -2.35
CA ARG A 183 -12.40 -2.19 -2.56
C ARG A 183 -12.96 -1.03 -3.39
N HIS A 184 -13.76 -1.33 -4.42
CA HIS A 184 -14.41 -0.32 -5.25
C HIS A 184 -15.44 0.50 -4.47
N LEU A 185 -16.30 -0.17 -3.70
CA LEU A 185 -17.31 0.48 -2.86
C LEU A 185 -16.68 1.45 -1.84
N ARG A 186 -15.59 1.03 -1.20
CA ARG A 186 -14.88 1.87 -0.21
C ARG A 186 -14.17 3.08 -0.82
N ARG A 187 -13.57 2.92 -2.01
CA ARG A 187 -12.75 3.97 -2.66
C ARG A 187 -13.58 4.89 -3.56
N GLY A 188 -14.84 4.55 -3.83
CA GLY A 188 -15.67 5.19 -4.83
C GLY A 188 -15.18 4.93 -6.27
N LYS A 189 -15.88 5.53 -7.24
CA LYS A 189 -15.41 5.57 -8.62
C LYS A 189 -14.21 6.52 -8.71
N ARG A 190 -13.02 5.97 -8.92
CA ARG A 190 -11.90 6.77 -9.42
C ARG A 190 -12.19 7.10 -10.88
N GLY A 191 -12.21 8.38 -11.22
CA GLY A 191 -12.36 8.81 -12.61
C GLY A 191 -11.27 8.17 -13.46
N THR A 192 -11.63 7.75 -14.66
CA THR A 192 -10.63 7.42 -15.68
C THR A 192 -9.94 8.74 -16.07
N ILE A 193 -8.61 8.76 -16.09
CA ILE A 193 -7.83 9.96 -16.45
C ILE A 193 -8.09 10.24 -17.93
N HIS A 194 -8.99 11.17 -18.21
CA HIS A 194 -9.28 11.61 -19.58
C HIS A 194 -8.67 12.98 -19.87
N ALA A 195 -8.19 13.68 -18.84
CA ALA A 195 -7.59 14.99 -19.01
C ALA A 195 -6.53 15.26 -17.92
N VAL A 196 -5.47 15.97 -18.30
CA VAL A 196 -4.40 16.44 -17.41
C VAL A 196 -3.99 17.86 -17.77
N TYR A 197 -3.46 18.61 -16.82
CA TYR A 197 -2.91 19.94 -17.10
C TYR A 197 -1.51 19.85 -17.73
N SER A 198 -1.24 20.67 -18.75
CA SER A 198 0.10 21.00 -19.20
C SER A 198 0.86 21.75 -18.10
N LYS A 199 2.16 22.00 -18.30
CA LYS A 199 2.94 22.84 -17.38
C LYS A 199 2.40 24.26 -17.28
N ASP A 200 1.94 24.81 -18.40
CA ASP A 200 1.40 26.17 -18.50
C ASP A 200 -0.04 26.29 -18.00
N GLY A 201 -0.63 25.20 -17.47
CA GLY A 201 -1.98 25.18 -16.92
C GLY A 201 -3.09 24.90 -17.94
N THR A 202 -2.77 24.62 -19.20
CA THR A 202 -3.75 24.26 -20.24
C THR A 202 -4.27 22.84 -20.04
N LEU A 203 -5.59 22.62 -20.17
CA LEU A 203 -6.18 21.30 -20.01
C LEU A 203 -6.03 20.47 -21.30
N LEU A 204 -5.25 19.40 -21.24
CA LEU A 204 -5.05 18.44 -22.32
C LEU A 204 -6.12 17.35 -22.25
N THR A 205 -6.73 17.01 -23.38
CA THR A 205 -7.84 16.03 -23.44
C THR A 205 -7.67 14.96 -24.50
N SER A 206 -6.81 15.15 -25.50
CA SER A 206 -6.53 14.11 -26.49
C SER A 206 -5.69 12.99 -25.86
N THR A 207 -5.86 11.75 -26.33
CA THR A 207 -5.13 10.61 -25.73
C THR A 207 -3.61 10.76 -25.93
N GLU A 208 -3.19 11.27 -27.09
CA GLU A 208 -1.77 11.49 -27.42
C GLU A 208 -1.14 12.59 -26.57
N GLU A 209 -1.79 13.75 -26.43
CA GLU A 209 -1.32 14.85 -25.58
C GLU A 209 -1.22 14.42 -24.11
N VAL A 210 -2.21 13.68 -23.62
CA VAL A 210 -2.21 13.18 -22.24
C VAL A 210 -1.05 12.21 -22.02
N ILE A 211 -0.80 11.28 -22.95
CA ILE A 211 0.32 10.34 -22.88
C ILE A 211 1.66 11.08 -22.96
N GLY A 212 1.80 12.04 -23.87
CA GLY A 212 2.99 12.87 -24.00
C GLY A 212 3.30 13.65 -22.72
N ARG A 213 2.29 14.26 -22.10
CA ARG A 213 2.42 14.96 -20.82
C ARG A 213 2.86 14.03 -19.68
N TRP A 214 2.36 12.79 -19.67
CA TRP A 214 2.79 11.79 -18.70
C TRP A 214 4.23 11.35 -18.93
N LYS A 215 4.65 11.16 -20.18
CA LYS A 215 6.05 10.86 -20.53
C LYS A 215 6.96 11.97 -20.02
N GLU A 216 6.70 13.22 -20.43
CA GLU A 216 7.45 14.41 -20.00
C GLU A 216 7.59 14.47 -18.47
N HIS A 217 6.48 14.30 -17.74
CA HIS A 217 6.52 14.32 -16.28
C HIS A 217 7.45 13.27 -15.67
N PHE A 218 7.39 12.02 -16.15
CA PHE A 218 8.21 10.93 -15.59
C PHE A 218 9.65 10.94 -16.11
N GLU A 219 9.88 11.45 -17.31
CA GLU A 219 11.22 11.63 -17.88
C GLU A 219 12.01 12.66 -17.06
N GLU A 220 11.41 13.81 -16.74
CA GLU A 220 12.00 14.80 -15.82
C GLU A 220 12.16 14.29 -14.40
N LEU A 221 11.21 13.47 -13.95
CA LEU A 221 11.25 12.87 -12.62
C LEU A 221 12.47 11.97 -12.43
N LEU A 222 12.80 11.21 -13.47
CA LEU A 222 13.76 10.12 -13.47
C LEU A 222 15.12 10.51 -14.08
N ASN A 223 15.24 11.75 -14.60
CA ASN A 223 16.48 12.30 -15.16
C ASN A 223 16.68 13.78 -14.75
N PRO A 224 17.05 14.08 -13.49
CA PRO A 224 17.37 15.44 -13.06
C PRO A 224 18.68 15.95 -13.70
N THR A 225 18.75 17.26 -13.95
CA THR A 225 19.76 17.94 -14.81
C THR A 225 21.22 17.88 -14.33
N ASN A 226 21.50 17.47 -13.09
CA ASN A 226 22.85 17.41 -12.52
C ASN A 226 23.32 15.95 -12.42
N THR A 227 23.55 15.31 -13.56
CA THR A 227 24.07 13.93 -13.60
C THR A 227 25.52 13.94 -14.09
N PRO A 228 26.50 13.47 -13.31
CA PRO A 228 27.84 13.20 -13.80
C PRO A 228 27.79 12.11 -14.90
N SER A 229 28.63 12.23 -15.93
CA SER A 229 28.73 11.23 -16.98
C SER A 229 29.24 9.90 -16.43
N MET A 230 28.76 8.80 -17.01
CA MET A 230 29.28 7.46 -16.74
C MET A 230 30.78 7.40 -17.02
N VAL A 231 31.56 6.93 -16.04
CA VAL A 231 32.95 6.52 -16.26
C VAL A 231 32.95 4.99 -16.25
N GLU A 232 33.51 4.38 -17.29
CA GLU A 232 33.63 2.93 -17.37
C GLU A 232 34.53 2.42 -16.24
N ALA A 233 33.97 1.66 -15.31
CA ALA A 233 34.74 1.02 -14.25
C ALA A 233 35.33 -0.30 -14.77
N GLU A 234 36.65 -0.44 -14.68
CA GLU A 234 37.34 -1.70 -14.94
C GLU A 234 36.88 -2.76 -13.93
N LEU A 235 36.50 -3.93 -14.44
CA LEU A 235 36.08 -5.07 -13.63
C LEU A 235 37.31 -5.70 -12.98
N GLU A 236 37.45 -5.58 -11.66
CA GLU A 236 38.39 -6.42 -10.91
C GLU A 236 37.91 -7.87 -10.97
N ALA A 237 38.76 -8.75 -11.53
CA ALA A 237 38.50 -10.18 -11.58
C ALA A 237 38.69 -10.78 -10.18
N ASP A 238 37.60 -11.30 -9.59
CA ASP A 238 37.66 -12.08 -8.36
C ASP A 238 37.47 -13.57 -8.66
N GLY A 239 38.42 -14.37 -8.19
CA GLY A 239 38.41 -15.83 -8.31
C GLY A 239 37.62 -16.45 -7.17
N GLY A 240 36.29 -16.53 -7.31
CA GLY A 240 35.52 -17.25 -6.29
C GLY A 240 33.99 -17.29 -6.36
N SER A 241 33.32 -16.61 -7.30
CA SER A 241 31.85 -16.64 -7.28
C SER A 241 31.27 -17.82 -8.07
N SER A 242 30.50 -18.67 -7.37
CA SER A 242 29.80 -19.81 -7.96
C SER A 242 28.72 -19.40 -8.98
N SER A 243 28.51 -20.26 -9.98
CA SER A 243 27.43 -20.10 -10.97
C SER A 243 26.04 -20.08 -10.32
N ILE A 244 25.03 -19.56 -11.02
CA ILE A 244 23.64 -19.58 -10.55
C ILE A 244 23.05 -20.98 -10.74
N SER A 245 22.64 -21.61 -9.65
CA SER A 245 22.08 -22.95 -9.67
C SER A 245 20.61 -22.98 -10.11
N LEU A 246 20.18 -24.11 -10.68
CA LEU A 246 18.76 -24.36 -11.00
C LEU A 246 17.88 -24.29 -9.74
N ALA A 247 18.42 -24.71 -8.59
CA ALA A 247 17.72 -24.66 -7.31
C ALA A 247 17.40 -23.22 -6.89
N GLU A 248 18.36 -22.29 -7.00
CA GLU A 248 18.15 -20.87 -6.69
C GLU A 248 16.99 -20.29 -7.52
N VAL A 249 17.02 -20.51 -8.84
CA VAL A 249 15.99 -20.03 -9.78
C VAL A 249 14.64 -20.66 -9.48
N THR A 250 14.60 -21.97 -9.26
CA THR A 250 13.37 -22.72 -8.97
C THR A 250 12.69 -22.21 -7.70
N VAL A 251 13.45 -21.97 -6.62
CA VAL A 251 12.89 -21.44 -5.38
C VAL A 251 12.29 -20.05 -5.59
N VAL A 252 12.96 -19.19 -6.35
CA VAL A 252 12.46 -17.83 -6.65
C VAL A 252 11.17 -17.89 -7.50
N VAL A 253 11.13 -18.72 -8.53
CA VAL A 253 9.95 -18.89 -9.40
C VAL A 253 8.73 -19.36 -8.60
N LYS A 254 8.91 -20.34 -7.70
CA LYS A 254 7.83 -20.84 -6.84
C LYS A 254 7.26 -19.74 -5.92
N GLN A 255 8.09 -18.80 -5.48
CA GLN A 255 7.70 -17.69 -4.60
C GLN A 255 7.05 -16.51 -5.33
N LEU A 256 6.97 -16.53 -6.67
CA LEU A 256 6.29 -15.46 -7.41
C LEU A 256 4.82 -15.36 -6.97
N HIS A 257 4.28 -14.14 -6.94
CA HIS A 257 2.87 -13.95 -6.61
C HIS A 257 2.03 -14.01 -7.88
N SER A 258 1.02 -14.86 -7.91
CA SER A 258 0.07 -14.97 -9.04
C SER A 258 -0.83 -13.72 -9.13
N GLY A 259 -1.38 -13.45 -10.32
CA GLY A 259 -2.30 -12.36 -10.62
C GLY A 259 -1.64 -10.98 -10.72
N LYS A 260 -0.31 -10.92 -10.87
CA LYS A 260 0.43 -9.66 -11.07
C LYS A 260 0.43 -9.25 -12.55
N ALA A 261 0.56 -7.95 -12.80
CA ALA A 261 0.67 -7.44 -14.16
C ALA A 261 2.08 -7.71 -14.72
N PRO A 262 2.20 -8.06 -16.00
CA PRO A 262 3.50 -8.29 -16.64
C PRO A 262 4.21 -6.96 -16.98
N GLY A 263 5.49 -7.08 -17.34
CA GLY A 263 6.33 -5.98 -17.84
C GLY A 263 6.14 -5.72 -19.33
N VAL A 264 7.19 -5.28 -20.02
CA VAL A 264 7.16 -5.10 -21.49
C VAL A 264 7.07 -6.43 -22.25
N ASP A 265 7.62 -7.49 -21.66
CA ASP A 265 7.68 -8.85 -22.20
C ASP A 265 6.32 -9.57 -22.24
N GLU A 266 5.30 -9.02 -21.58
CA GLU A 266 3.97 -9.62 -21.38
C GLU A 266 3.98 -11.02 -20.72
N ILE A 267 5.12 -11.45 -20.15
CA ILE A 267 5.26 -12.73 -19.43
C ILE A 267 4.66 -12.62 -18.02
N ARG A 268 3.78 -13.56 -17.69
CA ARG A 268 3.04 -13.59 -16.42
C ARG A 268 3.63 -14.58 -15.40
N PRO A 269 3.37 -14.37 -14.09
CA PRO A 269 3.82 -15.30 -13.04
C PRO A 269 3.36 -16.73 -13.24
N GLU A 270 2.15 -16.92 -13.77
CA GLU A 270 1.57 -18.24 -14.02
C GLU A 270 2.34 -19.00 -15.09
N MET A 271 2.82 -18.31 -16.14
CA MET A 271 3.65 -18.91 -17.19
C MET A 271 4.98 -19.42 -16.62
N LEU A 272 5.65 -18.60 -15.78
CA LEU A 272 6.91 -19.01 -15.16
C LEU A 272 6.73 -20.13 -14.15
N LYS A 273 5.66 -20.09 -13.35
CA LYS A 273 5.35 -21.15 -12.38
C LYS A 273 4.99 -22.48 -13.02
N ALA A 274 4.43 -22.45 -14.22
CA ALA A 274 4.09 -23.64 -14.98
C ALA A 274 5.31 -24.25 -15.70
N LEU A 275 6.49 -23.61 -15.67
CA LEU A 275 7.70 -24.17 -16.28
C LEU A 275 8.13 -25.46 -15.56
N GLY A 276 8.24 -26.54 -16.32
CA GLY A 276 8.91 -27.77 -15.93
C GLY A 276 10.44 -27.63 -15.99
N VAL A 277 11.13 -28.77 -15.87
CA VAL A 277 12.59 -28.84 -15.79
C VAL A 277 13.26 -28.13 -16.97
N GLU A 278 12.87 -28.42 -18.22
CA GLU A 278 13.46 -27.78 -19.41
C GLU A 278 13.33 -26.25 -19.42
N GLY A 279 12.13 -25.73 -19.11
CA GLY A 279 11.89 -24.29 -19.06
C GLY A 279 12.66 -23.59 -17.95
N LEU A 280 12.77 -24.22 -16.78
CA LEU A 280 13.57 -23.71 -15.67
C LEU A 280 15.08 -23.78 -15.97
N SER A 281 15.54 -24.84 -16.63
CA SER A 281 16.93 -24.96 -17.10
C SER A 281 17.28 -23.86 -18.09
N TRP A 282 16.40 -23.56 -19.05
CA TRP A 282 16.60 -22.45 -19.98
C TRP A 282 16.65 -21.08 -19.28
N LEU A 283 15.72 -20.83 -18.36
CA LEU A 283 15.74 -19.58 -17.57
C LEU A 283 17.01 -19.46 -16.72
N THR A 284 17.46 -20.57 -16.12
CA THR A 284 18.71 -20.63 -15.34
C THR A 284 19.92 -20.37 -16.22
N ARG A 285 19.89 -20.87 -17.46
CA ARG A 285 20.92 -20.61 -18.45
C ARG A 285 21.00 -19.12 -18.81
N LEU A 286 19.87 -18.47 -19.06
CA LEU A 286 19.82 -17.02 -19.29
C LEU A 286 20.41 -16.24 -18.10
N CYS A 287 20.04 -16.62 -16.87
CA CYS A 287 20.62 -16.01 -15.66
C CYS A 287 22.15 -16.19 -15.59
N ASN A 288 22.68 -17.35 -15.96
CA ASN A 288 24.12 -17.61 -15.96
C ASN A 288 24.88 -16.90 -17.08
N ILE A 289 24.25 -16.71 -18.24
CA ILE A 289 24.84 -15.89 -19.31
C ILE A 289 24.90 -14.44 -18.83
N ALA A 290 23.82 -13.94 -18.20
CA ALA A 290 23.82 -12.59 -17.65
C ALA A 290 24.86 -12.40 -16.55
N TRP A 291 24.96 -13.38 -15.65
CA TRP A 291 25.96 -13.41 -14.58
C TRP A 291 27.40 -13.34 -15.10
N ARG A 292 27.72 -14.12 -16.14
CA ARG A 292 29.09 -14.23 -16.68
C ARG A 292 29.47 -13.07 -17.59
N SER A 293 28.53 -12.62 -18.42
CA SER A 293 28.80 -11.57 -19.42
C SER A 293 28.66 -10.15 -18.87
N GLY A 294 28.01 -9.96 -17.72
CA GLY A 294 27.68 -8.63 -17.23
C GLY A 294 26.62 -7.91 -18.09
N THR A 295 25.91 -8.62 -18.97
CA THR A 295 24.86 -8.07 -19.84
C THR A 295 23.54 -8.80 -19.60
N VAL A 296 22.41 -8.09 -19.67
CA VAL A 296 21.06 -8.67 -19.55
C VAL A 296 20.25 -8.32 -20.79
N PRO A 297 19.15 -9.03 -21.08
CA PRO A 297 18.26 -8.63 -22.16
C PRO A 297 17.73 -7.20 -21.97
N ASN A 298 17.57 -6.45 -23.05
CA ASN A 298 17.07 -5.08 -23.10
C ASN A 298 15.69 -4.96 -22.46
N GLU A 299 14.82 -5.96 -22.66
CA GLU A 299 13.50 -6.02 -22.01
C GLU A 299 13.60 -6.20 -20.48
N TRP A 300 14.69 -6.79 -19.98
CA TRP A 300 14.95 -6.88 -18.54
C TRP A 300 15.41 -5.56 -17.95
N GLN A 301 15.85 -4.60 -18.77
CA GLN A 301 16.21 -3.24 -18.37
C GLN A 301 15.07 -2.24 -18.58
N THR A 302 14.08 -2.60 -19.41
CA THR A 302 12.96 -1.71 -19.74
C THR A 302 11.80 -1.81 -18.74
N GLY A 303 11.35 -0.67 -18.22
CA GLY A 303 10.24 -0.55 -17.28
C GLY A 303 8.97 0.08 -17.88
N VAL A 304 7.80 -0.40 -17.50
CA VAL A 304 6.51 0.24 -17.84
C VAL A 304 5.96 0.99 -16.62
N VAL A 305 6.04 2.32 -16.64
CA VAL A 305 5.53 3.19 -15.58
C VAL A 305 4.01 3.30 -15.69
N VAL A 306 3.31 2.99 -14.61
CA VAL A 306 1.86 3.15 -14.48
C VAL A 306 1.56 4.22 -13.42
N PRO A 307 0.95 5.36 -13.78
CA PRO A 307 0.60 6.41 -12.83
C PRO A 307 -0.52 5.95 -11.88
N LEU A 308 -0.27 6.03 -10.57
CA LEU A 308 -1.25 5.75 -9.52
C LEU A 308 -1.58 7.02 -8.73
N PHE A 309 -2.84 7.42 -8.77
CA PHE A 309 -3.31 8.59 -8.04
C PHE A 309 -3.09 8.45 -6.53
N LYS A 310 -2.42 9.43 -5.93
CA LYS A 310 -2.12 9.52 -4.49
C LYS A 310 -3.18 10.34 -3.76
N LYS A 311 -3.25 11.66 -3.98
CA LYS A 311 -4.16 12.62 -3.34
C LYS A 311 -4.17 13.96 -4.11
N GLY A 312 -5.16 14.83 -3.88
CA GLY A 312 -5.25 16.15 -4.52
C GLY A 312 -6.10 16.18 -5.81
N ASP A 313 -5.83 17.11 -6.72
CA ASP A 313 -6.48 17.17 -8.03
C ASP A 313 -5.96 16.03 -8.94
N GLN A 314 -6.88 15.26 -9.53
CA GLN A 314 -6.57 14.15 -10.45
C GLN A 314 -6.02 14.60 -11.80
N ARG A 315 -6.13 15.89 -12.14
CA ARG A 315 -5.61 16.46 -13.40
C ARG A 315 -4.14 16.88 -13.31
N VAL A 316 -3.56 16.90 -12.12
CA VAL A 316 -2.16 17.30 -11.88
C VAL A 316 -1.26 16.07 -11.80
N CYS A 317 -0.27 15.96 -12.68
CA CYS A 317 0.62 14.78 -12.74
C CYS A 317 1.40 14.54 -11.44
N ALA A 318 1.85 15.60 -10.75
CA ALA A 318 2.58 15.52 -9.49
C ALA A 318 1.79 14.85 -8.33
N ASN A 319 0.47 14.74 -8.46
CA ASN A 319 -0.40 14.07 -7.50
C ASN A 319 -0.45 12.53 -7.69
N TYR A 320 0.37 11.99 -8.58
CA TYR A 320 0.47 10.57 -8.89
C TYR A 320 1.83 10.01 -8.48
N ARG A 321 1.84 8.72 -8.18
CA ARG A 321 3.05 7.92 -7.99
C ARG A 321 3.21 7.00 -9.18
N GLY A 322 4.38 7.00 -9.82
CA GLY A 322 4.73 5.97 -10.80
C GLY A 322 4.88 4.62 -10.11
N ILE A 323 4.32 3.55 -10.68
CA ILE A 323 4.77 2.19 -10.37
C ILE A 323 5.32 1.58 -11.64
N THR A 324 6.58 1.15 -11.58
CA THR A 324 7.24 0.51 -12.71
C THR A 324 6.97 -0.99 -12.72
N LEU A 325 6.48 -1.49 -13.84
CA LEU A 325 6.34 -2.91 -14.12
C LEU A 325 7.58 -3.36 -14.91
N LEU A 326 8.31 -4.32 -14.37
CA LEU A 326 9.55 -4.85 -14.96
C LEU A 326 9.29 -6.25 -15.50
N SER A 327 10.14 -6.68 -16.44
CA SER A 327 10.19 -8.06 -16.92
C SER A 327 10.22 -9.06 -15.77
N LEU A 328 9.39 -10.09 -15.84
CA LEU A 328 9.28 -11.05 -14.74
C LEU A 328 10.49 -11.99 -14.66
N PRO A 329 11.02 -12.53 -15.78
CA PRO A 329 12.34 -13.19 -15.78
C PRO A 329 13.46 -12.31 -15.23
N GLY A 330 13.50 -11.03 -15.61
CA GLY A 330 14.45 -10.06 -15.01
C GLY A 330 14.27 -9.90 -13.50
N LYS A 331 13.03 -9.96 -12.99
CA LYS A 331 12.77 -9.98 -11.54
C LYS A 331 13.24 -11.25 -10.87
N VAL A 332 13.13 -12.42 -11.52
CA VAL A 332 13.68 -13.68 -11.02
C VAL A 332 15.18 -13.54 -10.83
N TYR A 333 15.89 -13.07 -11.86
CA TYR A 333 17.33 -12.80 -11.77
C TYR A 333 17.67 -11.81 -10.65
N SER A 334 16.95 -10.67 -10.57
CA SER A 334 17.17 -9.69 -9.50
C SER A 334 16.96 -10.25 -8.09
N LYS A 335 16.03 -11.20 -7.91
CA LYS A 335 15.77 -11.82 -6.61
C LYS A 335 16.82 -12.86 -6.25
N VAL A 336 17.41 -13.55 -7.23
CA VAL A 336 18.59 -14.40 -7.02
C VAL A 336 19.76 -13.54 -6.54
N LEU A 337 20.04 -12.42 -7.22
CA LEU A 337 21.09 -11.47 -6.81
C LEU A 337 20.84 -10.94 -5.39
N GLU A 338 19.60 -10.56 -5.06
CA GLU A 338 19.27 -10.08 -3.72
C GLU A 338 19.56 -11.11 -2.63
N ARG A 339 19.31 -12.39 -2.89
CA ARG A 339 19.62 -13.48 -1.95
C ARG A 339 21.11 -13.70 -1.75
N ARG A 340 21.94 -13.34 -2.74
CA ARG A 340 23.41 -13.39 -2.64
C ARG A 340 23.97 -12.15 -1.94
N VAL A 341 23.40 -10.98 -2.18
CA VAL A 341 23.78 -9.71 -1.53
C VAL A 341 23.44 -9.72 -0.04
N ARG A 342 22.26 -10.22 0.31
CA ARG A 342 21.69 -10.06 1.66
C ARG A 342 22.58 -10.61 2.79
N PRO A 343 23.16 -11.83 2.71
CA PRO A 343 24.05 -12.34 3.75
C PRO A 343 25.31 -11.49 3.98
N ILE A 344 25.81 -10.81 2.94
CA ILE A 344 27.01 -9.98 3.00
C ILE A 344 26.73 -8.69 3.79
N VAL A 345 25.62 -8.03 3.46
CA VAL A 345 25.33 -6.67 3.91
C VAL A 345 24.52 -6.61 5.21
N GLU A 346 23.61 -7.58 5.44
CA GLU A 346 22.67 -7.52 6.57
C GLU A 346 23.32 -7.44 7.96
N PRO A 347 24.43 -8.15 8.24
CA PRO A 347 25.14 -8.05 9.53
C PRO A 347 25.78 -6.67 9.77
N GLN A 348 26.02 -5.90 8.71
CA GLN A 348 26.70 -4.60 8.78
C GLN A 348 25.72 -3.43 8.91
N ILE A 349 24.42 -3.62 8.65
CA ILE A 349 23.41 -2.55 8.69
C ILE A 349 23.05 -2.25 10.15
N GLU A 350 23.11 -0.97 10.54
CA GLU A 350 22.87 -0.50 11.90
C GLU A 350 21.44 -0.83 12.37
N GLU A 351 21.26 -1.01 13.67
CA GLU A 351 19.99 -1.47 14.23
C GLU A 351 18.88 -0.42 14.11
N GLU A 352 19.24 0.88 14.10
CA GLU A 352 18.35 2.02 13.93
C GLU A 352 17.59 1.98 12.61
N GLN A 353 18.13 1.31 11.58
CA GLN A 353 17.50 1.10 10.29
C GLN A 353 16.66 -0.18 10.27
N CYS A 354 15.34 -0.05 10.30
CA CYS A 354 14.40 -1.16 10.32
C CYS A 354 13.69 -1.45 8.98
N GLY A 355 13.75 -0.53 8.01
CA GLY A 355 13.01 -0.65 6.75
C GLY A 355 13.48 -1.84 5.90
N PHE A 356 12.54 -2.63 5.36
CA PHE A 356 12.80 -3.75 4.44
C PHE A 356 13.77 -4.83 4.93
N ARG A 357 13.99 -4.95 6.25
CA ARG A 357 14.88 -5.96 6.84
C ARG A 357 14.10 -7.12 7.46
N PRO A 358 14.66 -8.35 7.44
CA PRO A 358 14.04 -9.49 8.10
C PRO A 358 13.98 -9.27 9.62
N GLY A 359 12.89 -9.71 10.25
CA GLY A 359 12.70 -9.62 11.70
C GLY A 359 12.48 -8.19 12.25
N ARG A 360 12.36 -7.19 11.37
CA ARG A 360 12.18 -5.77 11.72
C ARG A 360 10.86 -5.25 11.16
N GLY A 361 9.94 -4.88 12.06
CA GLY A 361 8.62 -4.38 11.70
C GLY A 361 8.45 -2.88 11.95
N THR A 362 7.35 -2.30 11.46
CA THR A 362 6.95 -0.95 11.86
C THR A 362 6.65 -0.86 13.35
N THR A 363 6.14 -1.96 13.94
CA THR A 363 5.83 -2.05 15.37
C THR A 363 7.07 -1.82 16.22
N ASP A 364 8.23 -2.36 15.82
CA ASP A 364 9.51 -2.20 16.51
C ASP A 364 9.85 -0.71 16.65
N GLN A 365 9.87 0.03 15.54
CA GLN A 365 10.25 1.43 15.52
C GLN A 365 9.22 2.33 16.23
N LEU A 366 7.93 2.05 16.03
CA LEU A 366 6.84 2.73 16.73
C LEU A 366 6.92 2.52 18.24
N PHE A 367 7.23 1.30 18.67
CA PHE A 367 7.38 0.97 20.09
C PHE A 367 8.62 1.63 20.67
N THR A 368 9.77 1.57 19.99
CA THR A 368 11.01 2.25 20.40
C THR A 368 10.78 3.74 20.61
N LEU A 369 10.23 4.44 19.63
CA LEU A 369 9.93 5.88 19.76
C LEU A 369 8.94 6.14 20.90
N ALA A 370 7.87 5.35 21.01
CA ALA A 370 6.90 5.51 22.10
C ALA A 370 7.52 5.33 23.49
N ARG A 371 8.47 4.40 23.66
CA ARG A 371 9.17 4.17 24.93
C ARG A 371 10.18 5.29 25.24
N ILE A 372 10.91 5.80 24.25
CA ILE A 372 11.78 6.98 24.40
C ILE A 372 10.95 8.16 24.92
N LEU A 373 9.82 8.47 24.26
CA LEU A 373 8.95 9.59 24.61
C LEU A 373 8.27 9.39 25.98
N GLU A 374 7.86 8.16 26.33
CA GLU A 374 7.32 7.82 27.64
C GLU A 374 8.34 8.08 28.76
N GLY A 375 9.59 7.61 28.58
CA GLY A 375 10.68 7.83 29.53
C GLY A 375 11.06 9.31 29.66
N ALA A 376 11.20 10.01 28.54
CA ALA A 376 11.51 11.44 28.55
C ALA A 376 10.43 12.26 29.27
N TRP A 377 9.15 11.97 29.01
CA TRP A 377 8.04 12.61 29.70
C TRP A 377 8.06 12.31 31.20
N GLU A 378 8.32 11.06 31.60
CA GLU A 378 8.38 10.62 32.99
C GLU A 378 9.42 11.39 33.82
N TYR A 379 10.60 11.65 33.25
CA TYR A 379 11.70 12.34 33.93
C TYR A 379 11.79 13.84 33.59
N ALA A 380 10.79 14.37 32.87
CA ALA A 380 10.73 15.76 32.43
C ALA A 380 11.95 16.21 31.60
N HIS A 381 12.53 15.28 30.84
CA HIS A 381 13.55 15.60 29.85
C HIS A 381 12.87 16.01 28.53
N PRO A 382 13.16 17.19 27.98
CA PRO A 382 12.67 17.55 26.66
C PRO A 382 13.32 16.66 25.59
N VAL A 383 12.56 16.34 24.56
CA VAL A 383 13.06 15.65 23.37
C VAL A 383 12.70 16.47 22.16
N TYR A 384 13.72 16.90 21.43
CA TYR A 384 13.57 17.62 20.17
C TYR A 384 13.66 16.58 19.05
N MET A 385 12.69 16.57 18.16
CA MET A 385 12.59 15.65 17.03
C MET A 385 12.54 16.42 15.72
N CYS A 386 13.26 15.92 14.72
CA CYS A 386 13.09 16.34 13.33
C CYS A 386 12.68 15.12 12.50
N PHE A 387 11.47 15.16 11.93
CA PHE A 387 10.99 14.16 10.99
C PHE A 387 11.43 14.55 9.59
N VAL A 388 12.51 13.94 9.12
CA VAL A 388 13.13 14.26 7.83
C VAL A 388 12.43 13.50 6.72
N ASN A 389 12.07 14.22 5.66
CA ASN A 389 11.49 13.64 4.45
C ASN A 389 12.39 13.94 3.26
N LEU A 390 12.82 12.90 2.54
CA LEU A 390 13.68 13.04 1.38
C LEU A 390 12.87 13.21 0.09
N GLU A 391 13.35 14.08 -0.80
CA GLU A 391 12.71 14.30 -2.09
C GLU A 391 12.89 13.11 -3.02
N LYS A 392 11.81 12.32 -3.18
CA LYS A 392 11.76 11.22 -4.17
C LYS A 392 12.96 10.29 -4.04
N ALA A 393 13.29 9.92 -2.80
CA ALA A 393 14.55 9.27 -2.44
C ALA A 393 14.93 8.09 -3.35
N TYR A 394 13.99 7.20 -3.63
CA TYR A 394 14.19 6.06 -4.53
C TYR A 394 14.59 6.45 -5.97
N ASP A 395 13.97 7.50 -6.50
CA ASP A 395 14.13 7.94 -7.89
C ASP A 395 15.41 8.78 -8.08
N ARG A 396 16.06 9.20 -7.00
CA ARG A 396 17.22 10.11 -7.02
C ARG A 396 18.57 9.49 -6.64
N VAL A 397 18.61 8.24 -6.18
CA VAL A 397 19.88 7.58 -5.81
C VAL A 397 20.87 7.62 -6.98
N PRO A 398 22.04 8.26 -6.84
CA PRO A 398 23.07 8.23 -7.87
C PRO A 398 23.71 6.85 -7.94
N ARG A 399 23.76 6.27 -9.15
CA ARG A 399 24.20 4.88 -9.35
C ARG A 399 25.69 4.70 -9.08
N GLU A 400 26.52 5.65 -9.48
CA GLU A 400 27.98 5.57 -9.26
C GLU A 400 28.34 5.54 -7.77
N ILE A 401 27.76 6.45 -6.99
CA ILE A 401 27.92 6.45 -5.52
C ILE A 401 27.34 5.17 -4.92
N LEU A 402 26.22 4.66 -5.44
CA LEU A 402 25.67 3.39 -4.98
C LEU A 402 26.65 2.22 -5.20
N TRP A 403 27.39 2.19 -6.32
CA TRP A 403 28.41 1.16 -6.56
C TRP A 403 29.55 1.25 -5.56
N GLU A 404 30.02 2.47 -5.23
CA GLU A 404 31.00 2.70 -4.17
C GLU A 404 30.50 2.21 -2.82
N VAL A 405 29.26 2.57 -2.45
CA VAL A 405 28.62 2.11 -1.21
C VAL A 405 28.53 0.57 -1.18
N LEU A 406 28.21 -0.09 -2.30
CA LEU A 406 28.20 -1.55 -2.35
C LEU A 406 29.60 -2.15 -2.09
N ARG A 407 30.66 -1.54 -2.65
CA ARG A 407 32.04 -1.97 -2.39
C ARG A 407 32.46 -1.77 -0.94
N GLU A 408 31.99 -0.70 -0.28
CA GLU A 408 32.20 -0.43 1.15
C GLU A 408 31.58 -1.54 2.02
N TYR A 409 30.39 -2.03 1.65
CA TYR A 409 29.70 -3.12 2.36
C TYR A 409 30.15 -4.52 1.92
N GLY A 410 31.23 -4.64 1.13
CA GLY A 410 31.82 -5.92 0.74
C GLY A 410 31.18 -6.60 -0.47
N VAL A 411 30.30 -5.92 -1.22
CA VAL A 411 29.76 -6.44 -2.49
C VAL A 411 30.69 -6.03 -3.63
N ARG A 412 31.48 -6.98 -4.13
CA ARG A 412 32.53 -6.76 -5.15
C ARG A 412 32.48 -7.80 -6.27
N GLY A 413 33.41 -7.69 -7.23
CA GLY A 413 33.63 -8.66 -8.30
C GLY A 413 32.38 -8.94 -9.16
N SER A 414 32.18 -10.20 -9.52
CA SER A 414 31.07 -10.62 -10.40
C SER A 414 29.68 -10.28 -9.84
N LEU A 415 29.50 -10.24 -8.52
CA LEU A 415 28.21 -9.88 -7.93
C LEU A 415 27.89 -8.40 -8.17
N LEU A 416 28.87 -7.51 -8.00
CA LEU A 416 28.70 -6.09 -8.31
C LEU A 416 28.44 -5.89 -9.81
N GLY A 417 29.22 -6.53 -10.68
CA GLY A 417 29.00 -6.47 -12.13
C GLY A 417 27.62 -6.97 -12.55
N ALA A 418 27.15 -8.08 -11.96
CA ALA A 418 25.81 -8.61 -12.18
C ALA A 418 24.71 -7.63 -11.74
N ILE A 419 24.89 -6.90 -10.63
CA ILE A 419 23.97 -5.86 -10.19
C ILE A 419 23.99 -4.69 -11.16
N GLN A 420 25.17 -4.19 -11.54
CA GLN A 420 25.34 -3.09 -12.49
C GLN A 420 24.66 -3.38 -13.82
N SER A 421 24.76 -4.62 -14.32
CA SER A 421 24.12 -5.05 -15.58
C SER A 421 22.61 -4.76 -15.63
N LEU A 422 21.91 -4.78 -14.50
CA LEU A 422 20.48 -4.48 -14.41
C LEU A 422 20.14 -3.00 -14.55
N TYR A 423 21.15 -2.12 -14.51
CA TYR A 423 21.01 -0.66 -14.48
C TYR A 423 21.67 0.04 -15.67
N THR A 424 22.66 -0.56 -16.34
CA THR A 424 23.52 0.09 -17.37
C THR A 424 22.75 0.79 -18.49
N GLN A 425 21.70 0.17 -19.04
CA GLN A 425 20.88 0.74 -20.12
C GLN A 425 19.39 0.78 -19.74
N SER A 426 19.11 1.32 -18.55
CA SER A 426 17.73 1.42 -18.05
C SER A 426 16.88 2.33 -18.92
N ASN A 427 15.75 1.80 -19.42
CA ASN A 427 14.76 2.54 -20.20
C ASN A 427 13.39 2.46 -19.53
N SER A 428 12.53 3.45 -19.75
CA SER A 428 11.14 3.44 -19.28
C SER A 428 10.17 3.98 -20.32
N CYS A 429 8.94 3.49 -20.29
CA CYS A 429 7.81 4.07 -21.02
C CYS A 429 6.60 4.17 -20.11
N VAL A 430 5.68 5.10 -20.38
CA VAL A 430 4.49 5.30 -19.54
C VAL A 430 3.27 4.62 -20.18
N ARG A 431 2.51 3.86 -19.39
CA ARG A 431 1.26 3.25 -19.84
C ARG A 431 0.04 3.92 -19.21
N VAL A 432 -0.77 4.56 -20.04
CA VAL A 432 -2.00 5.28 -19.66
C VAL A 432 -3.10 4.93 -20.66
N LEU A 433 -4.33 4.73 -20.17
CA LEU A 433 -5.50 4.38 -20.99
C LEU A 433 -5.34 3.12 -21.89
N GLY A 434 -4.39 2.24 -21.55
CA GLY A 434 -4.09 1.03 -22.34
C GLY A 434 -3.13 1.25 -23.51
N SER A 435 -2.66 2.47 -23.72
CA SER A 435 -1.61 2.82 -24.67
C SER A 435 -0.28 3.06 -23.94
N LYS A 436 0.84 2.81 -24.62
CA LYS A 436 2.20 3.09 -24.13
C LYS A 436 2.73 4.35 -24.82
N SER A 437 3.51 5.18 -24.11
CA SER A 437 4.33 6.23 -24.73
C SER A 437 5.54 5.63 -25.42
N ASP A 438 6.27 6.46 -26.17
CA ASP A 438 7.65 6.15 -26.53
C ASP A 438 8.52 5.96 -25.28
N SER A 439 9.56 5.17 -25.43
CA SER A 439 10.57 4.96 -24.39
C SER A 439 11.45 6.19 -24.20
N PHE A 440 11.99 6.33 -23.00
CA PHE A 440 13.00 7.32 -22.62
C PHE A 440 14.05 6.67 -21.71
N PRO A 441 15.31 7.12 -21.76
CA PRO A 441 16.37 6.59 -20.91
C PRO A 441 16.15 7.00 -19.44
N VAL A 442 16.69 6.22 -18.51
CA VAL A 442 16.67 6.51 -17.07
C VAL A 442 18.08 6.39 -16.51
N GLY A 443 18.71 7.52 -16.22
CA GLY A 443 20.10 7.60 -15.76
C GLY A 443 20.30 7.43 -14.26
N VAL A 444 19.32 7.82 -13.44
CA VAL A 444 19.45 7.82 -11.96
C VAL A 444 18.41 6.92 -11.29
N GLY A 445 18.54 6.78 -9.98
CA GLY A 445 17.56 6.12 -9.14
C GLY A 445 17.57 4.59 -9.22
N LEU A 446 16.78 4.01 -8.34
CA LEU A 446 16.57 2.58 -8.22
C LEU A 446 15.31 2.12 -8.96
N ARG A 447 15.32 0.89 -9.44
CA ARG A 447 14.21 0.33 -10.22
C ARG A 447 13.03 -0.01 -9.32
N GLN A 448 12.03 0.87 -9.27
CA GLN A 448 10.84 0.66 -8.44
C GLN A 448 10.12 -0.65 -8.80
N GLY A 449 9.90 -1.52 -7.81
CA GLY A 449 9.26 -2.83 -8.01
C GLY A 449 10.22 -3.96 -8.42
N CYS A 450 11.52 -3.69 -8.51
CA CYS A 450 12.59 -4.70 -8.50
C CYS A 450 12.74 -5.31 -7.10
N ALA A 451 13.10 -6.60 -7.04
CA ALA A 451 13.28 -7.28 -5.75
C ALA A 451 14.57 -6.89 -5.03
N LEU A 452 15.60 -6.47 -5.79
CA LEU A 452 16.91 -6.07 -5.28
C LEU A 452 16.92 -4.62 -4.75
N SER A 453 16.15 -3.72 -5.35
CA SER A 453 16.20 -2.29 -5.01
C SER A 453 15.94 -1.95 -3.53
N PRO A 454 15.07 -2.66 -2.78
CA PRO A 454 14.91 -2.38 -1.35
C PRO A 454 16.20 -2.53 -0.54
N ILE A 455 16.99 -3.59 -0.74
CA ILE A 455 18.25 -3.75 0.02
C ILE A 455 19.29 -2.73 -0.40
N LEU A 456 19.38 -2.42 -1.70
CA LEU A 456 20.29 -1.38 -2.19
C LEU A 456 19.99 -0.02 -1.55
N PHE A 457 18.70 0.34 -1.47
CA PHE A 457 18.26 1.58 -0.84
C PHE A 457 18.57 1.63 0.65
N VAL A 458 18.34 0.52 1.36
CA VAL A 458 18.60 0.43 2.80
C VAL A 458 20.09 0.64 3.10
N ILE A 459 20.98 0.01 2.35
CA ILE A 459 22.44 0.17 2.53
C ILE A 459 22.85 1.63 2.25
N PHE A 460 22.31 2.21 1.18
CA PHE A 460 22.58 3.60 0.82
C PHE A 460 22.17 4.57 1.94
N MET A 461 20.98 4.40 2.50
CA MET A 461 20.49 5.20 3.64
C MET A 461 21.27 4.93 4.93
N ASP A 462 21.65 3.67 5.17
CA ASP A 462 22.48 3.27 6.31
C ASP A 462 23.87 3.93 6.27
N ARG A 463 24.50 4.00 5.09
CA ARG A 463 25.77 4.72 4.90
C ARG A 463 25.64 6.21 5.24
N ILE A 464 24.56 6.87 4.78
CA ILE A 464 24.29 8.28 5.11
C ILE A 464 24.13 8.44 6.62
N SER A 465 23.30 7.61 7.25
CA SER A 465 23.05 7.62 8.69
C SER A 465 24.36 7.47 9.48
N ARG A 466 25.16 6.46 9.14
CA ARG A 466 26.44 6.17 9.82
C ARG A 466 27.41 7.34 9.76
N ARG A 467 27.58 7.97 8.59
CA ARG A 467 28.50 9.10 8.41
C ARG A 467 27.97 10.40 9.03
N SER A 468 26.66 10.52 9.21
CA SER A 468 26.03 11.67 9.87
C SER A 468 26.10 11.66 11.40
N ARG A 469 26.68 10.61 12.03
CA ARG A 469 26.75 10.52 13.50
C ARG A 469 27.84 11.45 14.06
N GLY A 470 27.43 12.50 14.78
CA GLY A 470 28.33 13.45 15.45
C GLY A 470 28.54 13.24 16.95
N GLY A 471 28.18 12.08 17.52
CA GLY A 471 28.26 11.83 18.97
C GLY A 471 27.16 12.51 19.80
N VAL A 472 26.27 13.26 19.14
CA VAL A 472 25.11 13.94 19.74
C VAL A 472 23.87 13.06 19.62
N GLY A 473 23.12 12.92 20.72
CA GLY A 473 21.90 12.09 20.75
C GLY A 473 21.27 12.02 22.14
N LEU A 474 20.14 11.34 22.24
CA LEU A 474 19.50 11.06 23.52
C LEU A 474 20.28 10.01 24.29
N GLN A 475 20.47 10.24 25.59
CA GLN A 475 21.05 9.27 26.51
C GLN A 475 19.95 8.61 27.34
N LEU A 476 19.74 7.31 27.13
CA LEU A 476 18.73 6.52 27.82
C LEU A 476 19.40 5.33 28.50
N GLY A 477 19.72 5.45 29.80
CA GLY A 477 20.31 4.34 30.56
C GLY A 477 21.64 3.83 30.01
N GLY A 478 22.49 4.70 29.46
CA GLY A 478 23.75 4.35 28.81
C GLY A 478 23.65 4.06 27.31
N LEU A 479 22.44 3.98 26.77
CA LEU A 479 22.18 3.83 25.34
C LEU A 479 22.10 5.21 24.67
N GLY A 480 22.98 5.47 23.71
CA GLY A 480 22.95 6.66 22.86
C GLY A 480 22.08 6.44 21.63
N ILE A 481 21.00 7.20 21.50
CA ILE A 481 20.09 7.14 20.33
C ILE A 481 19.99 8.52 19.70
N SER A 482 20.52 8.67 18.49
CA SER A 482 20.46 9.91 17.71
C SER A 482 19.40 9.86 16.60
N SER A 483 19.08 8.69 16.08
CA SER A 483 18.17 8.55 14.94
C SER A 483 17.36 7.25 14.93
N LEU A 484 16.25 7.27 14.20
CA LEU A 484 15.41 6.11 13.90
C LEU A 484 15.05 6.14 12.41
N LEU A 485 15.39 5.08 11.67
CA LEU A 485 15.18 5.00 10.23
C LEU A 485 14.25 3.84 9.86
N PHE A 486 13.29 4.11 8.98
CA PHE A 486 12.50 3.09 8.32
C PHE A 486 12.50 3.38 6.81
N ALA A 487 13.52 2.84 6.12
CA ALA A 487 13.84 3.23 4.76
C ALA A 487 14.06 4.75 4.64
N ASP A 488 13.16 5.48 3.97
CA ASP A 488 13.22 6.93 3.75
C ASP A 488 12.62 7.77 4.88
N ASP A 489 11.82 7.17 5.77
CA ASP A 489 11.24 7.85 6.94
C ASP A 489 12.30 7.92 8.06
N VAL A 490 12.89 9.10 8.26
CA VAL A 490 13.96 9.34 9.26
C VAL A 490 13.46 10.24 10.38
N VAL A 491 13.78 9.89 11.63
CA VAL A 491 13.56 10.72 12.81
C VAL A 491 14.91 10.98 13.46
N LEU A 492 15.34 12.24 13.49
CA LEU A 492 16.51 12.69 14.27
C LEU A 492 16.03 13.16 15.63
N MET A 493 16.80 12.86 16.68
CA MET A 493 16.43 13.15 18.07
C MET A 493 17.61 13.68 18.88
N ALA A 494 17.37 14.73 19.67
CA ALA A 494 18.39 15.31 20.53
C ALA A 494 17.81 15.94 21.82
N PRO A 495 18.64 16.18 22.85
CA PRO A 495 18.18 16.77 24.11
C PRO A 495 18.04 18.30 24.06
N SER A 496 18.57 18.98 23.04
CA SER A 496 18.44 20.42 22.84
C SER A 496 18.22 20.80 21.36
N VAL A 497 17.78 22.03 21.11
CA VAL A 497 17.61 22.55 19.73
C VAL A 497 18.96 22.65 19.01
N CYS A 498 20.01 23.11 19.69
CA CYS A 498 21.34 23.25 19.10
C CYS A 498 21.90 21.88 18.67
N ASP A 499 21.73 20.87 19.53
CA ASP A 499 22.15 19.50 19.27
C ASP A 499 21.37 18.87 18.09
N LEU A 500 20.06 19.15 18.01
CA LEU A 500 19.24 18.68 16.90
C LEU A 500 19.60 19.38 15.59
N GLN A 501 19.85 20.69 15.61
CA GLN A 501 20.28 21.45 14.45
C GLN A 501 21.63 20.92 13.95
N HIS A 502 22.61 20.70 14.84
CA HIS A 502 23.89 20.11 14.47
C HIS A 502 23.73 18.74 13.81
N SER A 503 22.89 17.87 14.38
CA SER A 503 22.59 16.55 13.82
C SER A 503 21.90 16.65 12.44
N LEU A 504 21.00 17.62 12.28
CA LEU A 504 20.30 17.89 11.02
C LEU A 504 21.27 18.42 9.96
N ASP A 505 22.20 19.30 10.31
CA ASP A 505 23.21 19.86 9.42
C ASP A 505 24.16 18.78 8.91
N GLN A 506 24.64 17.90 9.80
CA GLN A 506 25.46 16.74 9.42
C GLN A 506 24.70 15.80 8.48
N PHE A 507 23.44 15.48 8.80
CA PHE A 507 22.61 14.64 7.94
C PHE A 507 22.34 15.28 6.59
N ALA A 508 22.09 16.60 6.55
CA ALA A 508 21.86 17.36 5.32
C ALA A 508 23.13 17.43 4.46
N ALA A 509 24.29 17.64 5.07
CA ALA A 509 25.58 17.64 4.39
C ALA A 509 25.89 16.28 3.75
N GLU A 510 25.70 15.18 4.50
CA GLU A 510 25.89 13.83 3.97
C GLU A 510 24.89 13.49 2.87
N CYS A 511 23.62 13.91 2.99
CA CYS A 511 22.65 13.80 1.91
C CYS A 511 23.11 14.56 0.66
N GLY A 512 23.54 15.81 0.81
CA GLY A 512 24.02 16.65 -0.30
C GLY A 512 25.23 16.05 -1.01
N ALA A 513 26.19 15.52 -0.24
CA ALA A 513 27.39 14.87 -0.76
C ALA A 513 27.07 13.66 -1.65
N VAL A 514 25.95 12.98 -1.40
CA VAL A 514 25.50 11.83 -2.20
C VAL A 514 24.32 12.14 -3.13
N GLY A 515 24.10 13.42 -3.45
CA GLY A 515 23.08 13.86 -4.42
C GLY A 515 21.62 13.73 -3.93
N MET A 516 21.40 13.53 -2.64
CA MET A 516 20.09 13.47 -2.02
C MET A 516 19.67 14.83 -1.48
N ARG A 517 18.36 15.11 -1.45
CA ARG A 517 17.82 16.39 -0.98
C ARG A 517 16.73 16.19 0.05
N ILE A 518 16.81 16.96 1.14
CA ILE A 518 15.75 17.05 2.15
C ILE A 518 14.62 17.95 1.60
N SER A 519 13.39 17.49 1.77
CA SER A 519 12.18 18.23 1.43
C SER A 519 11.77 19.08 2.63
N THR A 520 12.18 20.34 2.65
CA THR A 520 11.88 21.30 3.75
C THR A 520 10.38 21.48 3.95
N SER A 521 9.60 21.57 2.87
CA SER A 521 8.13 21.68 2.90
C SER A 521 7.38 20.47 3.47
N LYS A 522 8.05 19.32 3.66
CA LYS A 522 7.43 18.10 4.20
C LYS A 522 8.15 17.55 5.43
N SER A 523 9.30 18.12 5.77
CA SER A 523 10.02 17.79 6.98
C SER A 523 9.49 18.69 8.08
N GLU A 524 9.26 18.14 9.26
CA GLU A 524 8.58 18.85 10.34
C GLU A 524 9.35 18.65 11.65
N ALA A 525 9.47 19.72 12.43
CA ALA A 525 10.04 19.68 13.77
C ALA A 525 8.94 19.44 14.81
N MET A 526 9.25 18.69 15.88
CA MET A 526 8.32 18.48 16.99
C MET A 526 9.11 18.41 18.30
N VAL A 527 8.57 19.01 19.35
CA VAL A 527 9.18 18.96 20.68
C VAL A 527 8.24 18.26 21.64
N LEU A 528 8.76 17.27 22.37
CA LEU A 528 8.11 16.75 23.56
C LEU A 528 8.71 17.43 24.78
N SER A 529 7.89 18.16 25.54
CA SER A 529 8.33 18.89 26.73
C SER A 529 7.14 19.18 27.66
N ARG A 530 7.42 19.36 28.96
CA ARG A 530 6.38 19.67 29.97
C ARG A 530 5.82 21.08 29.83
N LYS A 531 6.61 21.99 29.28
CA LYS A 531 6.24 23.37 28.94
C LYS A 531 6.37 23.53 27.42
N PRO A 532 5.52 24.31 26.76
CA PRO A 532 5.73 24.65 25.36
C PRO A 532 7.13 25.24 25.16
N VAL A 533 7.85 24.74 24.16
CA VAL A 533 9.17 25.23 23.76
C VAL A 533 9.20 25.37 22.24
N ASP A 534 9.79 26.47 21.78
CA ASP A 534 10.00 26.71 20.35
C ASP A 534 11.24 25.96 19.87
N CYS A 535 11.14 25.37 18.69
CA CYS A 535 12.20 24.65 18.02
C CYS A 535 12.24 25.10 16.58
N LEU A 536 13.09 26.10 16.33
CA LEU A 536 13.35 26.62 15.00
C LEU A 536 14.55 25.88 14.42
N LEU A 537 14.29 25.07 13.40
CA LEU A 537 15.33 24.34 12.66
C LEU A 537 15.43 24.88 11.25
N TRP A 538 16.64 24.80 10.69
CA TRP A 538 16.96 25.26 9.34
C TRP A 538 17.60 24.14 8.54
N VAL A 539 17.34 24.13 7.23
CA VAL A 539 18.10 23.34 6.26
C VAL A 539 18.58 24.30 5.18
N GLY A 540 19.88 24.62 5.20
CA GLY A 540 20.38 25.76 4.44
C GLY A 540 19.70 27.06 4.92
N ASN A 541 19.04 27.77 4.03
CA ASN A 541 18.36 29.04 4.33
C ASN A 541 16.84 28.90 4.52
N GLU A 542 16.32 27.67 4.55
CA GLU A 542 14.88 27.42 4.65
C GLU A 542 14.51 26.88 6.04
N PRO A 543 13.54 27.50 6.76
CA PRO A 543 13.12 27.03 8.06
C PRO A 543 12.17 25.84 7.94
N LEU A 544 12.24 24.92 8.91
CA LEU A 544 11.30 23.80 9.02
C LEU A 544 10.10 24.18 9.89
N PRO A 545 8.87 23.81 9.50
CA PRO A 545 7.68 24.05 10.31
C PRO A 545 7.70 23.20 11.59
N GLN A 546 7.43 23.84 12.74
CA GLN A 546 7.19 23.14 13.99
C GLN A 546 5.72 22.73 14.12
N VAL A 547 5.47 21.47 14.45
CA VAL A 547 4.13 20.89 14.61
C VAL A 547 3.90 20.35 16.02
N LYS A 548 2.62 20.31 16.42
CA LYS A 548 2.20 19.66 17.68
C LYS A 548 1.93 18.17 17.53
N GLU A 549 1.72 17.72 16.30
CA GLU A 549 1.41 16.32 15.99
C GLU A 549 2.08 15.91 14.69
N PHE A 550 2.63 14.71 14.67
CA PHE A 550 3.25 14.13 13.49
C PHE A 550 2.79 12.70 13.27
N LYS A 551 2.53 12.31 12.02
CA LYS A 551 2.15 10.95 11.66
C LYS A 551 3.36 10.14 11.20
N TYR A 552 3.98 9.42 12.12
CA TYR A 552 5.14 8.55 11.85
C TYR A 552 4.70 7.09 11.64
N LEU A 553 5.13 6.46 10.55
CA LEU A 553 4.80 5.07 10.18
C LEU A 553 3.32 4.70 10.34
N GLY A 554 2.45 5.65 10.05
CA GLY A 554 1.02 5.45 10.15
C GLY A 554 0.38 5.80 11.49
N VAL A 555 1.14 5.97 12.59
CA VAL A 555 0.66 6.34 13.95
C VAL A 555 0.89 7.82 14.22
N LEU A 556 -0.07 8.48 14.89
CA LEU A 556 0.04 9.88 15.29
C LEU A 556 0.77 9.99 16.63
N PHE A 557 1.85 10.74 16.67
CA PHE A 557 2.54 11.18 17.89
C PHE A 557 2.21 12.64 18.15
N ALA A 558 2.03 12.99 19.43
CA ALA A 558 1.74 14.35 19.86
C ALA A 558 2.85 14.87 20.79
N SER A 559 3.09 16.18 20.79
CA SER A 559 4.05 16.87 21.67
C SER A 559 3.81 16.63 23.17
N GLU A 560 2.57 16.31 23.54
CA GLU A 560 2.19 15.98 24.92
C GLU A 560 2.50 14.52 25.31
N GLY A 561 2.93 13.69 24.37
CA GLY A 561 3.21 12.26 24.57
C GLY A 561 1.98 11.39 24.87
N THR A 562 0.77 11.84 24.53
CA THR A 562 -0.48 11.09 24.76
C THR A 562 -0.95 10.36 23.49
N MET A 563 -1.56 9.18 23.67
CA MET A 563 -2.10 8.37 22.56
C MET A 563 -3.60 8.60 22.33
N GLU A 564 -4.27 9.48 23.10
CA GLU A 564 -5.72 9.64 23.05
C GLU A 564 -6.21 10.09 21.66
N ARG A 565 -5.48 11.01 21.03
CA ARG A 565 -5.79 11.53 19.70
C ARG A 565 -5.61 10.46 18.62
N GLU A 566 -4.56 9.64 18.72
CA GLU A 566 -4.35 8.50 17.84
C GLU A 566 -5.48 7.47 17.94
N ILE A 567 -5.86 7.09 19.17
CA ILE A 567 -6.97 6.14 19.41
C ILE A 567 -8.27 6.69 18.82
N GLY A 568 -8.55 7.99 19.02
CA GLY A 568 -9.70 8.66 18.41
C GLY A 568 -9.67 8.61 16.88
N ARG A 569 -8.51 8.85 16.27
CA ARG A 569 -8.31 8.77 14.82
C ARG A 569 -8.55 7.36 14.28
N ARG A 570 -8.09 6.31 14.99
CA ARG A 570 -8.33 4.90 14.61
C ARG A 570 -9.79 4.51 14.69
N ILE A 571 -10.49 4.91 15.75
CA ILE A 571 -11.93 4.73 15.89
C ILE A 571 -12.67 5.43 14.74
N GLY A 572 -12.31 6.68 14.44
CA GLY A 572 -12.89 7.43 13.32
C GLY A 572 -12.65 6.75 11.97
N ALA A 573 -11.43 6.25 11.71
CA ALA A 573 -11.09 5.53 10.48
C ALA A 573 -11.88 4.22 10.35
N ALA A 574 -12.04 3.45 11.43
CA ALA A 574 -12.85 2.24 11.45
C ALA A 574 -14.36 2.56 11.26
N GLY A 575 -14.84 3.64 11.87
CA GLY A 575 -16.19 4.18 11.66
C GLY A 575 -16.44 4.55 10.20
N ALA A 576 -15.46 5.17 9.52
CA ALA A 576 -15.56 5.48 8.09
C ALA A 576 -15.66 4.21 7.22
N VAL A 577 -14.96 3.13 7.59
CA VAL A 577 -15.11 1.82 6.93
C VAL A 577 -16.55 1.33 7.06
N LEU A 578 -17.09 1.31 8.28
CA LEU A 578 -18.47 0.91 8.52
C LEU A 578 -19.43 1.77 7.71
N HIS A 579 -19.32 3.09 7.77
CA HIS A 579 -20.18 4.01 7.04
C HIS A 579 -20.18 3.75 5.53
N SER A 580 -19.00 3.54 4.93
CA SER A 580 -18.86 3.29 3.49
C SER A 580 -19.50 2.00 3.00
N LEU A 581 -19.64 0.99 3.87
CA LEU A 581 -20.16 -0.33 3.54
C LEU A 581 -21.51 -0.65 4.17
N CYS A 582 -22.01 0.20 5.08
CA CYS A 582 -23.16 -0.07 5.93
C CYS A 582 -24.40 -0.42 5.09
N ARG A 583 -24.77 0.48 4.16
CA ARG A 583 -25.98 0.34 3.32
C ARG A 583 -25.82 -0.67 2.18
N THR A 584 -24.61 -0.85 1.67
CA THR A 584 -24.36 -1.64 0.45
C THR A 584 -24.03 -3.09 0.74
N VAL A 585 -23.55 -3.39 1.95
CA VAL A 585 -23.00 -4.71 2.30
C VAL A 585 -23.42 -5.14 3.70
N VAL A 586 -23.10 -4.38 4.74
CA VAL A 586 -23.23 -4.84 6.14
C VAL A 586 -24.68 -5.10 6.54
N THR A 587 -25.61 -4.27 6.09
CA THR A 587 -27.05 -4.38 6.43
C THR A 587 -27.87 -5.19 5.41
N LYS A 588 -27.25 -5.70 4.35
CA LYS A 588 -27.95 -6.46 3.29
C LYS A 588 -28.32 -7.86 3.76
N ARG A 589 -29.57 -8.27 3.52
CA ARG A 589 -30.09 -9.57 3.99
C ARG A 589 -29.58 -10.73 3.12
N GLU A 590 -29.28 -10.44 1.87
CA GLU A 590 -28.82 -11.41 0.86
C GLU A 590 -27.37 -11.85 1.11
N LEU A 591 -26.63 -11.09 1.92
CA LEU A 591 -25.27 -11.41 2.32
C LEU A 591 -25.25 -12.15 3.66
N SER A 592 -24.55 -13.27 3.67
CA SER A 592 -24.38 -14.08 4.88
C SER A 592 -23.66 -13.31 5.99
N GLN A 593 -23.94 -13.66 7.25
CA GLN A 593 -23.17 -13.15 8.38
C GLN A 593 -21.69 -13.48 8.23
N LYS A 594 -21.34 -14.65 7.68
CA LYS A 594 -19.95 -15.05 7.38
C LYS A 594 -19.26 -14.08 6.43
N ALA A 595 -19.92 -13.67 5.33
CA ALA A 595 -19.37 -12.67 4.41
C ALA A 595 -19.16 -11.31 5.09
N LYS A 596 -20.13 -10.86 5.90
CA LYS A 596 -20.04 -9.58 6.65
C LYS A 596 -18.93 -9.61 7.70
N LEU A 597 -18.80 -10.70 8.45
CA LEU A 597 -17.75 -10.89 9.46
C LEU A 597 -16.37 -11.04 8.84
N SER A 598 -16.25 -11.52 7.60
CA SER A 598 -14.97 -11.49 6.87
C SER A 598 -14.46 -10.06 6.68
N ILE A 599 -15.36 -9.10 6.40
CA ILE A 599 -15.02 -7.67 6.28
C ILE A 599 -14.63 -7.09 7.63
N TYR A 600 -15.36 -7.48 8.70
CA TYR A 600 -15.02 -7.10 10.07
C TYR A 600 -13.57 -7.51 10.39
N ARG A 601 -13.23 -8.78 10.18
CA ARG A 601 -11.92 -9.35 10.51
C ARG A 601 -10.79 -8.84 9.60
N SER A 602 -11.03 -8.66 8.31
CA SER A 602 -9.98 -8.31 7.33
C SER A 602 -9.81 -6.82 7.07
N ILE A 603 -10.76 -5.96 7.46
CA ILE A 603 -10.70 -4.51 7.23
C ILE A 603 -10.95 -3.73 8.51
N PHE A 604 -12.07 -3.96 9.19
CA PHE A 604 -12.47 -3.12 10.33
C PHE A 604 -11.48 -3.26 11.50
N VAL A 605 -11.24 -4.50 11.96
CA VAL A 605 -10.33 -4.79 13.07
C VAL A 605 -8.92 -4.27 12.79
N PRO A 606 -8.24 -4.60 11.67
CA PRO A 606 -6.90 -4.07 11.39
C PRO A 606 -6.84 -2.54 11.27
N THR A 607 -7.92 -1.89 10.83
CA THR A 607 -7.97 -0.41 10.77
C THR A 607 -8.00 0.20 12.17
N LEU A 608 -8.75 -0.41 13.08
CA LEU A 608 -8.92 0.03 14.46
C LEU A 608 -7.69 -0.27 15.33
N THR A 609 -7.07 -1.43 15.14
CA THR A 609 -6.03 -1.95 16.05
C THR A 609 -4.60 -1.68 15.61
N TYR A 610 -4.34 -1.06 14.45
CA TYR A 610 -2.97 -0.80 14.03
C TYR A 610 -2.20 0.08 15.05
N GLY A 611 -1.07 -0.43 15.57
CA GLY A 611 -0.22 0.25 16.55
C GLY A 611 -0.62 0.04 18.02
N HIS A 612 -1.61 -0.81 18.31
CA HIS A 612 -2.11 -1.05 19.67
C HIS A 612 -1.10 -1.74 20.60
N GLU A 613 -0.05 -2.35 20.07
CA GLU A 613 0.97 -3.06 20.83
C GLU A 613 1.65 -2.15 21.86
N GLY A 614 1.76 -0.85 21.56
CA GLY A 614 2.31 0.16 22.47
C GLY A 614 1.28 0.92 23.33
N TRP A 615 -0.02 0.60 23.24
CA TRP A 615 -1.07 1.34 23.95
C TRP A 615 -1.14 1.00 25.44
N VAL A 616 -1.37 2.02 26.27
CA VAL A 616 -1.89 1.85 27.63
C VAL A 616 -3.41 1.93 27.57
N VAL A 617 -4.08 0.81 27.83
CA VAL A 617 -5.53 0.67 27.64
C VAL A 617 -6.27 1.00 28.94
N THR A 618 -6.65 2.28 29.10
CA THR A 618 -7.49 2.76 30.21
C THR A 618 -8.95 2.33 30.05
N GLU A 619 -9.76 2.40 31.11
CA GLU A 619 -11.21 2.09 31.05
C GLU A 619 -11.96 2.95 30.04
N LYS A 620 -11.59 4.24 29.91
CA LYS A 620 -12.10 5.14 28.86
C LYS A 620 -11.78 4.59 27.46
N THR A 621 -10.56 4.10 27.24
CA THR A 621 -10.17 3.48 25.97
C THR A 621 -10.92 2.18 25.72
N ARG A 622 -11.05 1.31 26.74
CA ARG A 622 -11.82 0.06 26.66
C ARG A 622 -13.25 0.32 26.19
N SER A 623 -13.94 1.23 26.87
CA SER A 623 -15.33 1.61 26.57
C SER A 623 -15.50 2.10 25.14
N ARG A 624 -14.57 2.95 24.66
CA ARG A 624 -14.62 3.50 23.29
C ARG A 624 -14.35 2.45 22.22
N VAL A 625 -13.40 1.54 22.43
CA VAL A 625 -13.10 0.43 21.52
C VAL A 625 -14.28 -0.54 21.45
N GLN A 626 -14.86 -0.88 22.61
CA GLN A 626 -16.05 -1.72 22.69
C GLN A 626 -17.25 -1.08 21.98
N ALA A 627 -17.49 0.22 22.17
CA ALA A 627 -18.55 0.92 21.45
C ALA A 627 -18.36 0.88 19.94
N ALA A 628 -17.12 1.05 19.45
CA ALA A 628 -16.79 0.97 18.03
C ALA A 628 -17.03 -0.44 17.46
N GLU A 629 -16.56 -1.49 18.16
CA GLU A 629 -16.82 -2.90 17.81
C GLU A 629 -18.32 -3.17 17.72
N MET A 630 -19.05 -2.86 18.79
CA MET A 630 -20.48 -3.15 18.87
C MET A 630 -21.29 -2.37 17.86
N GLY A 631 -20.84 -1.17 17.47
CA GLY A 631 -21.42 -0.41 16.35
C GLY A 631 -21.39 -1.19 15.04
N PHE A 632 -20.35 -1.97 14.77
CA PHE A 632 -20.27 -2.84 13.58
C PHE A 632 -21.10 -4.12 13.77
N LEU A 633 -20.90 -4.84 14.89
CA LEU A 633 -21.53 -6.14 15.13
C LEU A 633 -23.06 -6.05 15.19
N ARG A 634 -23.60 -5.00 15.83
CA ARG A 634 -25.06 -4.73 15.84
C ARG A 634 -25.64 -4.59 14.44
N LYS A 635 -24.92 -3.94 13.52
CA LYS A 635 -25.37 -3.81 12.11
C LYS A 635 -25.32 -5.14 11.35
N VAL A 636 -24.38 -6.02 11.68
CA VAL A 636 -24.32 -7.38 11.12
C VAL A 636 -25.50 -8.21 11.63
N ALA A 637 -25.79 -8.15 12.93
CA ALA A 637 -26.90 -8.85 13.57
C ALA A 637 -28.28 -8.28 13.19
N GLY A 638 -28.35 -7.05 12.69
CA GLY A 638 -29.61 -6.36 12.39
C GLY A 638 -30.29 -5.79 13.64
N VAL A 639 -29.56 -5.68 14.75
CA VAL A 639 -30.05 -5.23 16.06
C VAL A 639 -29.68 -3.76 16.26
N SER A 640 -30.58 -2.99 16.86
CA SER A 640 -30.40 -1.60 17.24
C SER A 640 -30.09 -1.48 18.74
N LEU A 641 -29.79 -0.26 19.22
CA LEU A 641 -29.68 -0.02 20.66
C LEU A 641 -31.05 -0.05 21.36
N ARG A 642 -32.15 0.14 20.62
CA ARG A 642 -33.51 0.15 21.18
C ARG A 642 -33.99 -1.25 21.57
N ASP A 643 -33.42 -2.28 20.95
CA ASP A 643 -33.77 -3.67 21.20
C ASP A 643 -33.17 -4.19 22.53
N ARG A 644 -32.33 -3.39 23.21
CA ARG A 644 -31.75 -3.68 24.54
C ARG A 644 -31.04 -5.04 24.66
N VAL A 645 -30.63 -5.63 23.54
CA VAL A 645 -29.84 -6.88 23.51
C VAL A 645 -28.44 -6.63 24.05
N ARG A 646 -28.01 -7.48 24.99
CA ARG A 646 -26.68 -7.44 25.61
C ARG A 646 -25.58 -7.68 24.58
N SER A 647 -24.42 -7.05 24.79
CA SER A 647 -23.27 -7.18 23.88
C SER A 647 -22.69 -8.60 23.85
N SER A 648 -22.72 -9.31 24.99
CA SER A 648 -22.33 -10.73 25.09
C SER A 648 -23.14 -11.62 24.16
N VAL A 649 -24.48 -11.48 24.19
CA VAL A 649 -25.41 -12.27 23.37
C VAL A 649 -25.14 -12.07 21.87
N ILE A 650 -24.96 -10.82 21.44
CA ILE A 650 -24.66 -10.51 20.02
C ILE A 650 -23.33 -11.16 19.59
N ARG A 651 -22.33 -11.16 20.46
CA ARG A 651 -21.02 -11.77 20.16
C ARG A 651 -21.12 -13.29 20.09
N GLU A 652 -21.87 -13.90 21.00
CA GLU A 652 -22.14 -15.34 21.04
C GLU A 652 -22.89 -15.80 19.78
N GLU A 653 -24.00 -15.14 19.43
CA GLU A 653 -24.78 -15.42 18.22
C GLU A 653 -23.94 -15.31 16.93
N LEU A 654 -23.04 -14.32 16.88
CA LEU A 654 -22.17 -14.10 15.71
C LEU A 654 -20.89 -14.94 15.73
N GLY A 655 -20.60 -15.67 16.81
CA GLY A 655 -19.34 -16.40 16.99
C GLY A 655 -18.11 -15.48 16.92
N VAL A 656 -18.16 -14.34 17.61
CA VAL A 656 -17.09 -13.32 17.61
C VAL A 656 -16.53 -13.15 19.01
N GLU A 657 -15.22 -13.41 19.17
CA GLU A 657 -14.48 -13.09 20.39
C GLU A 657 -14.44 -11.56 20.62
N PRO A 658 -14.56 -11.06 21.87
CA PRO A 658 -14.43 -9.64 22.17
C PRO A 658 -13.12 -9.03 21.64
N LEU A 659 -13.20 -7.91 20.94
CA LEU A 659 -12.01 -7.25 20.37
C LEU A 659 -10.98 -6.86 21.45
N LEU A 660 -11.43 -6.48 22.65
CA LEU A 660 -10.55 -6.18 23.77
C LEU A 660 -9.71 -7.40 24.19
N LEU A 661 -10.27 -8.61 24.12
CA LEU A 661 -9.52 -9.84 24.40
C LEU A 661 -8.43 -10.06 23.34
N CYS A 662 -8.77 -9.87 22.06
CA CYS A 662 -7.79 -9.93 20.96
C CYS A 662 -6.65 -8.91 21.14
N LEU A 663 -6.96 -7.69 21.58
CA LEU A 663 -6.00 -6.62 21.85
C LEU A 663 -5.05 -7.01 23.01
N GLU A 664 -5.60 -7.40 24.17
CA GLU A 664 -4.82 -7.83 25.33
C GLU A 664 -3.88 -9.00 24.98
N ARG A 665 -4.41 -10.01 24.28
CA ARG A 665 -3.65 -11.19 23.82
C ARG A 665 -2.49 -10.78 22.90
N SER A 666 -2.72 -9.82 22.02
CA SER A 666 -1.70 -9.31 21.09
C SER A 666 -0.63 -8.48 21.79
N GLN A 667 -1.00 -7.66 22.78
CA GLN A 667 -0.04 -6.90 23.61
C GLN A 667 0.86 -7.82 24.45
N LEU A 668 0.29 -8.86 25.06
CA LEU A 668 1.08 -9.88 25.78
C LEU A 668 1.94 -10.71 24.82
N ARG A 669 1.46 -10.99 23.60
CA ARG A 669 2.28 -11.63 22.55
C ARG A 669 3.47 -10.75 22.18
N TRP A 670 3.25 -9.45 22.00
CA TRP A 670 4.30 -8.48 21.73
C TRP A 670 5.32 -8.41 22.89
N PHE A 671 4.86 -8.37 24.13
CA PHE A 671 5.74 -8.42 25.31
C PHE A 671 6.63 -9.68 25.31
N GLY A 672 6.05 -10.86 25.08
CA GLY A 672 6.85 -12.07 24.97
C GLY A 672 7.85 -12.02 23.81
N HIS A 673 7.48 -11.44 22.66
CA HIS A 673 8.41 -11.26 21.55
C HIS A 673 9.57 -10.33 21.94
N LEU A 674 9.28 -9.23 22.62
CA LEU A 674 10.25 -8.25 23.11
C LEU A 674 11.28 -8.90 24.05
N VAL A 675 10.83 -9.69 25.03
CA VAL A 675 11.69 -10.40 26.01
C VAL A 675 12.60 -11.44 25.35
N ARG A 676 12.20 -11.98 24.20
CA ARG A 676 12.95 -12.99 23.44
C ARG A 676 13.80 -12.39 22.31
N MET A 677 13.83 -11.07 22.18
CA MET A 677 14.74 -10.43 21.22
C MET A 677 16.20 -10.68 21.63
N PRO A 678 17.12 -10.91 20.68
CA PRO A 678 18.54 -11.00 20.99
C PRO A 678 19.06 -9.67 21.56
N PRO A 679 20.17 -9.70 22.33
CA PRO A 679 20.85 -8.48 22.80
C PRO A 679 21.20 -7.53 21.65
N GLY A 680 21.16 -6.22 21.92
CA GLY A 680 21.42 -5.18 20.92
C GLY A 680 20.20 -4.77 20.10
N ARG A 681 19.04 -5.43 20.25
CA ARG A 681 17.80 -5.02 19.58
C ARG A 681 17.21 -3.78 20.26
N LEU A 682 17.14 -2.66 19.53
CA LEU A 682 16.74 -1.37 20.08
C LEU A 682 15.41 -1.37 20.86
N PRO A 683 14.32 -2.03 20.41
CA PRO A 683 13.07 -2.04 21.18
C PRO A 683 13.24 -2.63 22.59
N TRP A 684 14.08 -3.66 22.73
CA TRP A 684 14.34 -4.32 24.01
C TRP A 684 15.27 -3.48 24.89
N GLU A 685 16.37 -2.99 24.32
CA GLU A 685 17.34 -2.13 25.04
C GLU A 685 16.65 -0.88 25.59
N VAL A 686 15.85 -0.18 24.76
CA VAL A 686 15.07 1.00 25.18
C VAL A 686 14.03 0.64 26.23
N PHE A 687 13.39 -0.53 26.12
CA PHE A 687 12.42 -0.96 27.13
C PHE A 687 13.09 -1.19 28.49
N GLN A 688 14.29 -1.76 28.52
CA GLN A 688 15.04 -2.02 29.75
C GLN A 688 15.66 -0.76 30.35
N ALA A 689 16.06 0.18 29.50
CA ALA A 689 16.74 1.39 29.90
C ALA A 689 15.93 2.24 30.88
N ARG A 690 16.64 2.88 31.82
CA ARG A 690 16.08 3.85 32.76
C ARG A 690 16.70 5.22 32.49
N PRO A 691 15.90 6.26 32.20
CA PRO A 691 16.42 7.62 32.16
C PRO A 691 17.10 7.99 33.49
N ALA A 692 18.17 8.78 33.41
CA ALA A 692 18.81 9.35 34.60
C ALA A 692 17.94 10.44 35.25
N GLY A 693 18.27 10.86 36.47
CA GLY A 693 17.62 11.99 37.14
C GLY A 693 16.42 11.62 38.02
N LYS A 694 15.73 12.65 38.52
CA LYS A 694 14.60 12.53 39.47
C LYS A 694 13.28 12.84 38.78
N ARG A 695 12.24 12.07 39.14
CA ARG A 695 10.88 12.31 38.64
C ARG A 695 10.30 13.59 39.25
N PRO A 696 9.55 14.40 38.48
CA PRO A 696 8.84 15.54 39.02
C PRO A 696 7.74 15.09 40.00
N ARG A 697 7.36 15.98 40.93
CA ARG A 697 6.26 15.74 41.87
C ARG A 697 4.91 15.63 41.15
N GLY A 698 4.03 14.77 41.66
CA GLY A 698 2.67 14.56 41.14
C GLY A 698 2.38 13.11 40.75
N ARG A 699 1.13 12.82 40.34
CA ARG A 699 0.74 11.47 39.89
C ARG A 699 1.37 11.16 38.52
N PRO A 700 2.26 10.17 38.40
CA PRO A 700 2.85 9.79 37.12
C PRO A 700 1.80 9.15 36.21
N ARG A 701 2.01 9.24 34.89
CA ARG A 701 1.22 8.47 33.93
C ARG A 701 1.56 6.99 34.08
N THR A 702 0.58 6.11 33.91
CA THR A 702 0.82 4.67 33.88
C THR A 702 1.75 4.35 32.72
N ARG A 703 2.90 3.72 33.00
CA ARG A 703 3.81 3.26 31.96
C ARG A 703 3.23 2.03 31.28
N TRP A 704 3.62 1.80 30.04
CA TRP A 704 3.28 0.55 29.36
C TRP A 704 3.79 -0.69 30.10
N ARG A 705 4.99 -0.62 30.70
CA ARG A 705 5.52 -1.69 31.56
C ARG A 705 4.57 -2.03 32.70
N ASP A 706 4.12 -1.02 33.45
CA ASP A 706 3.22 -1.21 34.59
C ASP A 706 1.88 -1.78 34.13
N TYR A 707 1.33 -1.24 33.03
CA TYR A 707 0.11 -1.74 32.42
C TYR A 707 0.21 -3.23 32.03
N ILE A 708 1.30 -3.65 31.39
CA ILE A 708 1.51 -5.05 31.00
C ILE A 708 1.70 -5.94 32.22
N SER A 709 2.40 -5.48 33.25
CA SER A 709 2.54 -6.23 34.51
C SER A 709 1.18 -6.42 35.19
N THR A 710 0.38 -5.36 35.30
CA THR A 710 -1.00 -5.46 35.82
C THR A 710 -1.86 -6.39 34.96
N LEU A 711 -1.75 -6.29 33.64
CA LEU A 711 -2.50 -7.16 32.73
C LEU A 711 -2.08 -8.63 32.87
N ALA A 712 -0.80 -8.93 32.99
CA ALA A 712 -0.31 -10.30 33.20
C ALA A 712 -0.75 -10.85 34.56
N TRP A 713 -0.71 -10.03 35.61
CA TRP A 713 -1.23 -10.42 36.93
C TRP A 713 -2.72 -10.72 36.90
N GLU A 714 -3.55 -9.77 36.42
CA GLU A 714 -5.01 -9.91 36.39
C GLU A 714 -5.51 -11.06 35.51
N ARG A 715 -4.77 -11.39 34.45
CA ARG A 715 -5.25 -12.30 33.39
C ARG A 715 -4.57 -13.65 33.39
N LEU A 716 -3.34 -13.73 33.90
CA LEU A 716 -2.52 -14.95 33.92
C LEU A 716 -2.08 -15.34 35.34
N GLY A 717 -2.32 -14.51 36.35
CA GLY A 717 -1.83 -14.76 37.73
C GLY A 717 -0.31 -14.67 37.86
N ILE A 718 0.39 -14.10 36.88
CA ILE A 718 1.85 -14.05 36.87
C ILE A 718 2.32 -12.77 37.57
N PRO A 719 3.08 -12.87 38.69
CA PRO A 719 3.59 -11.70 39.38
C PRO A 719 4.66 -11.00 38.56
N GLN A 720 4.87 -9.70 38.84
CA GLN A 720 5.81 -8.87 38.09
C GLN A 720 7.25 -9.40 38.14
N SER A 721 7.67 -10.03 39.25
CA SER A 721 9.01 -10.61 39.42
C SER A 721 9.29 -11.72 38.40
N ASP A 722 8.28 -12.53 38.09
CA ASP A 722 8.44 -13.76 37.32
C ASP A 722 8.08 -13.55 35.85
N LEU A 723 7.38 -12.45 35.54
CA LEU A 723 6.82 -12.14 34.23
C LEU A 723 7.85 -12.26 33.09
N VAL A 724 9.07 -11.76 33.28
CA VAL A 724 10.12 -11.84 32.25
C VAL A 724 10.58 -13.29 32.04
N ASN A 725 10.72 -14.06 33.12
CA ASN A 725 11.16 -15.46 33.05
C ASN A 725 10.11 -16.31 32.35
N VAL A 726 8.84 -16.21 32.77
CA VAL A 726 7.74 -16.96 32.15
C VAL A 726 7.53 -16.56 30.69
N ALA A 727 7.62 -15.27 30.36
CA ALA A 727 7.48 -14.82 28.98
C ALA A 727 8.65 -15.24 28.08
N ARG A 728 9.82 -15.56 28.63
CA ARG A 728 10.97 -16.06 27.88
C ARG A 728 10.74 -17.49 27.39
N GLU A 729 10.05 -18.31 28.17
CA GLU A 729 9.69 -19.69 27.82
C GLU A 729 8.56 -19.74 26.80
N ARG A 730 8.91 -19.91 25.53
CA ARG A 730 7.94 -19.89 24.42
C ARG A 730 6.86 -20.97 24.54
N GLU A 731 7.25 -22.16 24.99
CA GLU A 731 6.37 -23.32 25.15
C GLU A 731 5.35 -23.13 26.28
N VAL A 732 5.63 -22.26 27.25
CA VAL A 732 4.71 -21.90 28.33
C VAL A 732 3.88 -20.67 27.94
N TRP A 733 4.53 -19.61 27.45
CA TRP A 733 3.87 -18.35 27.10
C TRP A 733 2.82 -18.50 26.00
N GLY A 734 3.11 -19.29 24.96
CA GLY A 734 2.20 -19.50 23.83
C GLY A 734 0.84 -20.07 24.23
N PRO A 735 0.80 -21.23 24.93
CA PRO A 735 -0.43 -21.82 25.46
C PRO A 735 -1.19 -20.89 26.41
N LEU A 736 -0.51 -20.21 27.34
CA LEU A 736 -1.16 -19.28 28.28
C LEU A 736 -1.96 -18.19 27.54
N LEU A 737 -1.41 -17.62 26.46
CA LEU A 737 -2.12 -16.61 25.67
C LEU A 737 -3.28 -17.17 24.86
N LYS A 738 -3.22 -18.44 24.44
CA LYS A 738 -4.33 -19.11 23.74
C LYS A 738 -5.51 -19.34 24.68
N LEU A 739 -5.24 -19.61 25.95
CA LEU A 739 -6.23 -19.90 26.99
C LEU A 739 -6.76 -18.64 27.71
N LEU A 740 -6.32 -17.44 27.33
CA LEU A 740 -6.75 -16.19 27.97
C LEU A 740 -8.30 -16.06 27.90
N PRO A 741 -9.01 -16.10 29.04
CA PRO A 741 -10.48 -16.06 29.03
C PRO A 741 -10.98 -14.63 28.78
N PRO A 742 -12.17 -14.40 28.22
CA PRO A 742 -12.74 -13.06 28.14
C PRO A 742 -12.94 -12.47 29.55
N ARG A 743 -12.84 -11.13 29.69
CA ARG A 743 -13.24 -10.47 30.94
C ARG A 743 -14.76 -10.63 31.12
N PRO A 744 -15.26 -10.77 32.36
CA PRO A 744 -16.71 -10.72 32.61
C PRO A 744 -17.25 -9.38 32.12
N ASP A 745 -18.29 -9.41 31.27
CA ASP A 745 -18.95 -8.20 30.78
C ASP A 745 -19.66 -7.52 31.98
N HIS A 746 -19.15 -6.37 32.42
CA HIS A 746 -19.93 -5.45 33.24
C HIS A 746 -21.03 -4.88 32.33
N GLY A 747 -22.27 -5.35 32.55
CA GLY A 747 -23.40 -5.34 31.61
C GLY A 747 -23.73 -4.01 30.93
#